data_AF-A0A1I4YN99-F1
#
_entry.id   AF-A0A1I4YN99-F1
#
_cell.length_a   1.000
_cell.length_b   1.000
_cell.length_c   1.000
_cell.angle_alpha   90.00
_cell.angle_beta   90.00
_cell.angle_gamma   90.00
#
_symmetry.space_group_name_H-M   'P 1'
#
loop_
_entity.id
_entity.type
_entity.pdbx_description
1 polymer ?
#
loop_
_entity_poly.entity_id
_entity_poly.type
_entity_poly.pdbx_seq_one_letter_code
_entity_poly.pdbx_strand_id
1 'polypeptide(L)'
;MIQKLGCFLALFIGFNAFAQVTILVEELPKETPENASIFISGNFEGWTGGNKKYQLNKKNDTYSITLPKQPEAILFKFTQGSWASVECDKNGLALDNRTYKFTETADTLRVKIASWDNLFNPEKGRSAASNVTILAEDFYMPELDRNRRIWIYLPPNYNTSNKSYPVVYMHDGQNLFDKSTAYSGEWQVDETLNNLSETKNLELIVVGIDHGDDKRLDEYSPWKNNKYGGGEGDKYLEFIVNTLKPYIDSKYKTLPNKKDTAIFGSSMGGLISYYAALKYPKTFGKIGVYSPSFWFSPEVSAFSKYNDSLKDTDIYFLAGGKEGGNTTFEEINQTVRDMNRISGTLQEQGFPGQNMHIKVVPEGEHNEKLWRTSFEETILWLFKDRVKQREFISAKIANNTVSVSVSDGDYYIKFYSPQIAETTFVPEGEIQNKKSHAVILTDNYSATQYLETAKKITFKTSELSVQIDKKPFHISYWYNGKEVTSEKNGYQKTDGYETIQFNLKDSEVLYGAGARALGMNRRGNRLQLYNKAHYGYETRSELMNFTLPIVISSHTYLLHFDNAPIGFLDLDSHANNTLTYETISGRKTYQVVVGDSWLNLIDNYTNLTGKQPLLPRWALGNFSSRFGYHSQEEVMETIDKFIEEDIPVDAVILDLYWFGKDIKGTMGNLEWHKDSFPNPKQMIKTLRAKNVETILVTEPFILTTSNRWEEAVATDILAKDSIGNPFKYDFYFGNTGLIDIYSNQGNTWFKNIYKGLATQGIAGFWGDLGEPEVHPSKLIHATGTANEVHNIYGHDWAKLVYEANLEVNPNKRPFILMRAGYSGSQRYGLIPWSGDVNRTWGGLQSQPEIALQMGMQGLAYMHSDLGGFAGANLDDELYVRWLQYGVFQPVYRPHAQEEVASEPVFRSEKAKNLARQAIKLRYALLPYNYNVMFENHQTGAPLMRPLFFEEPNNPNLSGYSETYLWGHDILVAPILKPDVKEKTVYFPKTGNWYDFYTDEKIVGGQTQTIQTNENNIPTYVRAGAIIPMTSELQSTKAYNGNNLVLHYYFDASIKETKSTVYNDDGITTNAFDKGEYELLTFETELQKNGFEFEMEAEIGANFQTTKKNITLVIHNIRAAPKQIKIGKKKVVVPYNPQTHTITIPVVWDTENEIEIKIKY
;
A
#
# COMPACT_ATOMS: atom_id res chain seq x y z
N MET A 1 112.37 -2.75 4.22
CA MET A 1 112.70 -2.99 5.64
C MET A 1 111.39 -3.29 6.35
N ILE A 2 111.13 -4.58 6.64
CA ILE A 2 110.94 -5.14 8.02
C ILE A 2 109.57 -4.73 8.61
N GLN A 3 108.62 -5.55 9.08
CA GLN A 3 108.55 -6.96 9.50
C GLN A 3 107.07 -7.36 9.77
N LYS A 4 106.72 -8.60 9.39
CA LYS A 4 106.04 -9.67 10.17
C LYS A 4 104.60 -9.57 10.75
N LEU A 5 103.89 -10.68 10.44
CA LEU A 5 102.96 -11.54 11.20
C LEU A 5 101.54 -11.06 11.57
N GLY A 6 100.56 -11.93 11.26
CA GLY A 6 99.28 -12.03 11.97
C GLY A 6 98.11 -12.56 11.12
N CYS A 7 97.70 -13.82 11.34
CA CYS A 7 96.50 -14.45 10.81
C CYS A 7 95.19 -13.81 11.34
N PHE A 8 94.11 -13.79 10.54
CA PHE A 8 92.89 -14.58 10.77
C PHE A 8 91.89 -14.46 9.60
N LEU A 9 91.18 -15.57 9.35
CA LEU A 9 90.04 -15.74 8.45
C LEU A 9 88.98 -14.64 8.62
N ALA A 10 88.41 -14.16 7.51
CA ALA A 10 87.10 -13.52 7.47
C ALA A 10 86.31 -14.03 6.25
N LEU A 11 85.37 -14.95 6.51
CA LEU A 11 84.29 -15.31 5.58
C LEU A 11 83.26 -14.18 5.57
N PHE A 12 83.07 -13.52 4.43
CA PHE A 12 81.91 -12.67 4.17
C PHE A 12 80.80 -13.51 3.52
N ILE A 13 79.73 -13.77 4.26
CA ILE A 13 78.47 -14.30 3.73
C ILE A 13 77.58 -13.10 3.41
N GLY A 14 77.43 -12.78 2.12
CA GLY A 14 76.41 -11.86 1.64
C GLY A 14 75.03 -12.52 1.74
N PHE A 15 74.19 -12.04 2.65
CA PHE A 15 72.76 -12.38 2.67
C PHE A 15 72.08 -11.70 1.49
N ASN A 16 71.72 -12.48 0.46
CA ASN A 16 70.69 -12.06 -0.49
C ASN A 16 69.38 -11.89 0.29
N ALA A 17 68.91 -10.66 0.45
CA ALA A 17 67.57 -10.41 0.97
C ALA A 17 66.55 -10.88 -0.08
N PHE A 18 66.02 -12.09 0.09
CA PHE A 18 64.88 -12.54 -0.70
C PHE A 18 63.71 -11.56 -0.46
N ALA A 19 63.01 -11.17 -1.52
CA ALA A 19 61.78 -10.41 -1.40
C ALA A 19 60.82 -11.14 -0.43
N GLN A 20 60.34 -10.42 0.56
CA GLN A 20 59.53 -10.94 1.66
C GLN A 20 58.71 -9.77 2.22
N VAL A 21 57.58 -10.08 2.85
CA VAL A 21 56.78 -9.08 3.56
C VAL A 21 56.71 -9.45 5.04
N THR A 22 57.07 -8.50 5.89
CA THR A 22 56.76 -8.59 7.32
C THR A 22 55.41 -7.93 7.56
N ILE A 23 54.42 -8.72 7.95
CA ILE A 23 53.11 -8.22 8.34
C ILE A 23 53.16 -7.92 9.83
N LEU A 24 52.91 -6.67 10.20
CA LEU A 24 52.96 -6.16 11.56
C LEU A 24 51.57 -5.67 11.96
N VAL A 25 50.96 -6.32 12.95
CA VAL A 25 49.72 -5.87 13.57
C VAL A 25 50.08 -4.86 14.65
N GLU A 26 49.77 -3.59 14.38
CA GLU A 26 50.13 -2.47 15.27
C GLU A 26 49.06 -2.16 16.31
N GLU A 27 47.82 -2.54 16.03
CA GLU A 27 46.68 -2.24 16.87
C GLU A 27 45.72 -3.44 16.88
N LEU A 28 45.31 -3.82 18.09
CA LEU A 28 44.35 -4.87 18.36
C LEU A 28 43.12 -4.29 19.08
N PRO A 29 41.94 -4.92 18.90
CA PRO A 29 40.76 -4.62 19.72
C PRO A 29 41.10 -4.77 21.20
N LYS A 30 40.59 -3.89 22.07
CA LYS A 30 40.87 -3.90 23.52
C LYS A 30 40.42 -5.21 24.18
N GLU A 31 39.43 -5.83 23.59
CA GLU A 31 38.77 -7.07 24.01
C GLU A 31 39.56 -8.32 23.59
N THR A 32 40.69 -8.16 22.87
CA THR A 32 41.57 -9.29 22.52
C THR A 32 42.22 -9.86 23.78
N PRO A 33 42.07 -11.17 24.07
CA PRO A 33 42.70 -11.78 25.23
C PRO A 33 44.22 -11.55 25.25
N GLU A 34 44.79 -11.28 26.43
CA GLU A 34 46.21 -10.95 26.59
C GLU A 34 47.15 -12.05 26.05
N ASN A 35 46.69 -13.31 26.04
CA ASN A 35 47.40 -14.48 25.51
C ASN A 35 46.84 -15.01 24.17
N ALA A 36 46.07 -14.20 23.43
CA ALA A 36 45.48 -14.62 22.17
C ALA A 36 46.56 -15.02 21.16
N SER A 37 46.36 -16.18 20.52
CA SER A 37 47.14 -16.60 19.36
C SER A 37 46.48 -16.03 18.12
N ILE A 38 47.18 -15.14 17.41
CA ILE A 38 46.69 -14.53 16.19
C ILE A 38 47.29 -15.26 15.00
N PHE A 39 46.46 -15.62 14.03
CA PHE A 39 46.87 -16.31 12.82
C PHE A 39 46.57 -15.43 11.62
N ILE A 40 47.42 -15.54 10.59
CA ILE A 40 47.11 -15.05 9.26
C ILE A 40 46.64 -16.22 8.39
N SER A 41 45.43 -16.09 7.85
CA SER A 41 44.76 -17.10 7.03
C SER A 41 44.59 -16.54 5.62
N GLY A 42 44.94 -17.31 4.58
CA GLY A 42 45.02 -16.75 3.23
C GLY A 42 45.28 -17.76 2.12
N ASN A 43 45.28 -17.28 0.88
CA ASN A 43 45.50 -18.11 -0.31
C ASN A 43 46.85 -18.84 -0.31
N PHE A 44 47.87 -18.34 0.40
CA PHE A 44 49.18 -18.98 0.49
C PHE A 44 49.20 -20.22 1.40
N GLU A 45 48.22 -20.36 2.29
CA GLU A 45 48.15 -21.48 3.25
C GLU A 45 46.88 -22.33 3.12
N GLY A 46 45.89 -21.87 2.36
CA GLY A 46 44.67 -22.61 2.07
C GLY A 46 43.45 -22.17 2.86
N TRP A 47 43.43 -20.95 3.40
CA TRP A 47 42.30 -20.39 4.14
C TRP A 47 41.83 -21.26 5.32
N THR A 48 42.77 -21.86 6.05
CA THR A 48 42.44 -22.82 7.12
C THR A 48 41.87 -22.17 8.37
N GLY A 49 42.09 -20.86 8.54
CA GLY A 49 41.63 -20.12 9.71
C GLY A 49 42.45 -20.35 10.99
N GLY A 50 43.44 -21.25 11.01
CA GLY A 50 44.17 -21.60 12.24
C GLY A 50 45.48 -22.38 12.08
N ASN A 51 46.10 -22.39 10.90
CA ASN A 51 47.35 -23.13 10.68
C ASN A 51 48.51 -22.58 11.54
N LYS A 52 49.03 -23.42 12.46
CA LYS A 52 50.12 -23.06 13.39
C LYS A 52 51.39 -22.53 12.73
N LYS A 53 51.68 -22.92 11.49
CA LYS A 53 52.84 -22.37 10.75
C LYS A 53 52.71 -20.87 10.45
N TYR A 54 51.47 -20.36 10.44
CA TYR A 54 51.12 -18.98 10.14
C TYR A 54 50.57 -18.23 11.36
N GLN A 55 50.90 -18.72 12.56
CA GLN A 55 50.70 -17.97 13.79
C GLN A 55 51.69 -16.80 13.86
N LEU A 56 51.21 -15.61 14.20
CA LEU A 56 52.02 -14.43 14.38
C LEU A 56 52.83 -14.52 15.68
N ASN A 57 54.08 -14.07 15.62
CA ASN A 57 54.97 -13.97 16.76
C ASN A 57 54.66 -12.69 17.56
N LYS A 58 54.34 -12.83 18.85
CA LYS A 58 54.11 -11.70 19.77
C LYS A 58 55.44 -11.19 20.36
N LYS A 59 55.72 -9.89 20.25
CA LYS A 59 56.88 -9.23 20.90
C LYS A 59 56.51 -7.79 21.28
N ASN A 60 56.68 -7.41 22.56
CA ASN A 60 56.43 -6.07 23.10
C ASN A 60 55.12 -5.44 22.58
N ASP A 61 54.00 -6.15 22.81
CA ASP A 61 52.62 -5.77 22.43
C ASP A 61 52.30 -5.70 20.93
N THR A 62 53.21 -6.14 20.06
CA THR A 62 52.98 -6.24 18.61
C THR A 62 53.02 -7.69 18.14
N TYR A 63 52.18 -8.02 17.15
CA TYR A 63 52.15 -9.34 16.51
C TYR A 63 52.73 -9.22 15.11
N SER A 64 53.63 -10.14 14.74
CA SER A 64 54.27 -10.10 13.43
C SER A 64 54.56 -11.46 12.82
N ILE A 65 54.54 -11.52 11.49
CA ILE A 65 54.99 -12.69 10.72
C ILE A 65 55.66 -12.23 9.44
N THR A 66 56.74 -12.91 9.05
CA THR A 66 57.40 -12.65 7.77
C THR A 66 57.05 -13.76 6.79
N LEU A 67 56.44 -13.38 5.67
CA LEU A 67 56.08 -14.30 4.59
C LEU A 67 57.06 -14.13 3.42
N PRO A 68 57.61 -15.23 2.88
CA PRO A 68 58.48 -15.17 1.71
C PRO A 68 57.66 -14.80 0.46
N LYS A 69 58.32 -14.23 -0.56
CA LYS A 69 57.70 -13.91 -1.86
C LYS A 69 56.84 -15.05 -2.37
N GLN A 70 55.57 -14.76 -2.64
CA GLN A 70 54.67 -15.65 -3.35
C GLN A 70 54.63 -15.26 -4.84
N PRO A 71 54.36 -16.21 -5.75
CA PRO A 71 54.22 -15.94 -7.18
C PRO A 71 53.06 -14.98 -7.50
N GLU A 72 52.02 -15.01 -6.67
CA GLU A 72 50.81 -14.19 -6.79
C GLU A 72 50.67 -13.23 -5.61
N ALA A 73 49.75 -12.28 -5.73
CA ALA A 73 49.32 -11.47 -4.59
C ALA A 73 48.80 -12.39 -3.47
N ILE A 74 49.13 -12.07 -2.22
CA ILE A 74 48.52 -12.75 -1.10
C ILE A 74 47.19 -12.09 -0.76
N LEU A 75 46.16 -12.92 -0.66
CA LEU A 75 44.86 -12.55 -0.12
C LEU A 75 44.78 -13.16 1.28
N PHE A 76 44.42 -12.36 2.28
CA PHE A 76 44.45 -12.83 3.66
C PHE A 76 43.49 -12.10 4.60
N LYS A 77 43.21 -12.75 5.73
CA LYS A 77 42.51 -12.22 6.91
C LYS A 77 43.20 -12.68 8.18
N PHE A 78 42.91 -12.03 9.30
CA PHE A 78 43.34 -12.46 10.63
C PHE A 78 42.24 -13.23 11.37
N THR A 79 42.65 -14.20 12.18
CA THR A 79 41.76 -14.96 13.07
C THR A 79 42.42 -15.21 14.43
N GLN A 80 41.63 -15.64 15.42
CA GLN A 80 42.13 -16.19 16.69
C GLN A 80 42.18 -17.73 16.67
N GLY A 81 42.39 -18.34 15.50
CA GLY A 81 42.57 -19.79 15.33
C GLY A 81 41.36 -20.53 14.75
N SER A 82 40.25 -19.83 14.50
CA SER A 82 39.11 -20.33 13.72
C SER A 82 38.41 -19.20 12.97
N TRP A 83 37.63 -19.54 11.93
CA TRP A 83 36.82 -18.57 11.20
C TRP A 83 35.74 -17.89 12.04
N ALA A 84 35.28 -18.52 13.13
CA ALA A 84 34.38 -17.89 14.10
C ALA A 84 35.00 -16.66 14.79
N SER A 85 36.33 -16.54 14.76
CA SER A 85 37.10 -15.45 15.37
C SER A 85 37.81 -14.58 14.34
N VAL A 86 37.25 -14.51 13.12
CA VAL A 86 37.82 -13.70 12.03
C VAL A 86 37.74 -12.21 12.34
N GLU A 87 38.69 -11.45 11.81
CA GLU A 87 38.62 -9.98 11.87
C GLU A 87 37.36 -9.43 11.20
N CYS A 88 36.76 -8.43 11.82
CA CYS A 88 35.60 -7.71 11.32
C CYS A 88 35.75 -6.20 11.58
N ASP A 89 34.80 -5.41 11.08
CA ASP A 89 34.73 -4.00 11.42
C ASP A 89 34.26 -3.76 12.88
N LYS A 90 34.17 -2.50 13.29
CA LYS A 90 33.78 -2.15 14.68
C LYS A 90 32.34 -2.53 15.04
N ASN A 91 31.52 -2.90 14.07
CA ASN A 91 30.10 -3.25 14.22
C ASN A 91 29.84 -4.75 14.01
N GLY A 92 30.88 -5.56 13.81
CA GLY A 92 30.75 -7.00 13.57
C GLY A 92 30.45 -7.37 12.12
N LEU A 93 30.60 -6.43 11.17
CA LEU A 93 30.42 -6.74 9.74
C LEU A 93 31.70 -7.35 9.17
N ALA A 94 31.51 -8.36 8.32
CA ALA A 94 32.61 -9.02 7.63
C ALA A 94 33.38 -8.03 6.74
N LEU A 95 34.72 -8.10 6.80
CA LEU A 95 35.60 -7.32 5.94
C LEU A 95 35.90 -8.09 4.65
N ASP A 96 36.20 -7.37 3.57
CA ASP A 96 36.79 -7.98 2.37
C ASP A 96 38.19 -8.54 2.68
N ASN A 97 38.66 -9.46 1.83
CA ASN A 97 40.02 -10.01 1.94
C ASN A 97 41.07 -8.91 1.76
N ARG A 98 42.05 -8.84 2.66
CA ARG A 98 43.21 -7.96 2.51
C ARG A 98 44.07 -8.48 1.37
N THR A 99 44.64 -7.58 0.57
CA THR A 99 45.48 -7.94 -0.57
C THR A 99 46.88 -7.34 -0.40
N TYR A 100 47.93 -8.12 -0.65
CA TYR A 100 49.30 -7.61 -0.72
C TYR A 100 50.03 -8.17 -1.94
N LYS A 101 50.62 -7.29 -2.75
CA LYS A 101 51.46 -7.63 -3.91
C LYS A 101 52.93 -7.46 -3.51
N PHE A 102 53.73 -8.51 -3.70
CA PHE A 102 55.16 -8.45 -3.38
C PHE A 102 55.92 -7.49 -4.28
N THR A 103 56.75 -6.65 -3.67
CA THR A 103 57.73 -5.78 -4.35
C THR A 103 59.06 -6.52 -4.58
N GLU A 104 60.00 -5.91 -5.30
CA GLU A 104 61.34 -6.51 -5.53
C GLU A 104 62.25 -6.48 -4.29
N THR A 105 61.89 -5.70 -3.28
CA THR A 105 62.63 -5.54 -2.01
C THR A 105 61.83 -6.09 -0.83
N ALA A 106 62.48 -6.29 0.31
CA ALA A 106 61.77 -6.60 1.55
C ALA A 106 60.88 -5.40 1.96
N ASP A 107 59.66 -5.68 2.41
CA ASP A 107 58.67 -4.66 2.80
C ASP A 107 58.04 -4.99 4.16
N THR A 108 57.41 -3.99 4.79
CA THR A 108 56.66 -4.15 6.03
C THR A 108 55.23 -3.61 5.87
N LEU A 109 54.25 -4.52 5.89
CA LEU A 109 52.84 -4.17 5.84
C LEU A 109 52.30 -3.99 7.27
N ARG A 110 51.96 -2.76 7.62
CA ARG A 110 51.36 -2.39 8.91
C ARG A 110 49.84 -2.49 8.82
N VAL A 111 49.23 -3.24 9.73
CA VAL A 111 47.79 -3.50 9.74
C VAL A 111 47.20 -3.24 11.12
N LYS A 112 45.92 -2.89 11.12
CA LYS A 112 45.10 -2.71 12.32
C LYS A 112 43.91 -3.64 12.26
N ILE A 113 43.62 -4.33 13.35
CA ILE A 113 42.45 -5.20 13.51
C ILE A 113 41.43 -4.41 14.32
N ALA A 114 40.23 -4.18 13.77
CA ALA A 114 39.25 -3.30 14.36
C ALA A 114 38.38 -4.00 15.42
N SER A 115 37.94 -5.23 15.15
CA SER A 115 37.28 -6.12 16.10
C SER A 115 37.42 -7.59 15.66
N TRP A 116 36.87 -8.53 16.46
CA TRP A 116 36.78 -9.95 16.15
C TRP A 116 35.31 -10.40 16.08
N ASP A 117 34.94 -11.24 15.11
CA ASP A 117 33.54 -11.64 14.87
C ASP A 117 32.92 -12.33 16.11
N ASN A 118 33.70 -13.14 16.82
CA ASN A 118 33.28 -13.82 18.06
C ASN A 118 33.02 -12.88 19.26
N LEU A 119 33.36 -11.59 19.19
CA LEU A 119 33.08 -10.62 20.24
C LEU A 119 31.67 -10.03 20.14
N PHE A 120 31.00 -10.22 19.00
CA PHE A 120 29.61 -9.83 18.82
C PHE A 120 28.72 -11.03 19.15
N ASN A 121 27.79 -10.85 20.09
CA ASN A 121 26.82 -11.89 20.44
C ASN A 121 25.96 -12.19 19.19
N PRO A 122 25.60 -13.45 18.90
CA PRO A 122 25.09 -13.91 17.61
C PRO A 122 23.61 -13.56 17.46
N GLU A 123 23.29 -12.27 17.37
CA GLU A 123 22.09 -11.82 16.68
C GLU A 123 22.52 -11.13 15.39
N LYS A 124 23.34 -11.83 14.58
CA LYS A 124 23.13 -11.75 13.12
C LYS A 124 21.67 -12.16 12.94
N GLY A 125 20.77 -11.18 12.79
CA GLY A 125 19.32 -11.43 12.81
C GLY A 125 18.98 -12.60 11.88
N ARG A 126 18.25 -13.59 12.39
CA ARG A 126 17.89 -14.77 11.60
C ARG A 126 17.13 -14.31 10.36
N SER A 127 17.61 -14.70 9.18
CA SER A 127 16.98 -14.42 7.90
C SER A 127 16.27 -15.63 7.31
N ALA A 128 16.59 -16.83 7.77
CA ALA A 128 15.98 -18.06 7.28
C ALA A 128 14.47 -18.03 7.38
N ALA A 129 13.81 -18.33 6.26
CA ALA A 129 12.37 -18.49 6.17
C ALA A 129 11.88 -19.66 7.04
N SER A 130 10.61 -19.62 7.44
CA SER A 130 10.01 -20.61 8.35
C SER A 130 9.96 -22.04 7.79
N ASN A 131 10.12 -22.19 6.47
CA ASN A 131 10.21 -23.46 5.75
C ASN A 131 11.65 -23.98 5.57
N VAL A 132 12.64 -23.34 6.21
CA VAL A 132 14.00 -23.85 6.37
C VAL A 132 14.17 -24.46 7.75
N THR A 133 14.73 -25.67 7.81
CA THR A 133 15.04 -26.35 9.08
C THR A 133 16.39 -27.05 9.02
N ILE A 134 17.00 -27.27 10.18
CA ILE A 134 18.15 -28.16 10.30
C ILE A 134 17.60 -29.59 10.35
N LEU A 135 17.90 -30.38 9.32
CA LEU A 135 17.50 -31.78 9.23
C LEU A 135 18.21 -32.62 10.31
N ALA A 136 19.51 -32.37 10.48
CA ALA A 136 20.35 -33.01 11.48
C ALA A 136 21.57 -32.13 11.76
N GLU A 137 21.89 -31.91 13.04
CA GLU A 137 23.11 -31.20 13.47
C GLU A 137 24.36 -32.05 13.22
N ASP A 138 24.26 -33.36 13.47
CA ASP A 138 25.38 -34.32 13.39
C ASP A 138 25.00 -35.54 12.51
N PHE A 139 24.78 -35.33 11.21
CA PHE A 139 24.49 -36.42 10.28
C PHE A 139 25.74 -37.25 10.02
N TYR A 140 25.73 -38.54 10.37
CA TYR A 140 26.88 -39.42 10.17
C TYR A 140 27.14 -39.74 8.68
N MET A 141 28.38 -39.53 8.25
CA MET A 141 28.89 -39.76 6.89
C MET A 141 29.80 -41.00 6.89
N PRO A 142 29.27 -42.21 6.67
CA PRO A 142 30.02 -43.45 6.83
C PRO A 142 31.23 -43.56 5.88
N GLU A 143 31.17 -42.94 4.71
CA GLU A 143 32.26 -42.96 3.71
C GLU A 143 33.49 -42.16 4.17
N LEU A 144 33.32 -41.22 5.10
CA LEU A 144 34.34 -40.33 5.62
C LEU A 144 34.58 -40.45 7.12
N ASP A 145 33.80 -41.30 7.79
CA ASP A 145 33.79 -41.55 9.24
C ASP A 145 33.77 -40.25 10.08
N ARG A 146 32.80 -39.38 9.77
CA ARG A 146 32.61 -38.08 10.44
C ARG A 146 31.15 -37.63 10.38
N ASN A 147 30.80 -36.58 11.12
CA ASN A 147 29.45 -36.01 11.11
C ASN A 147 29.40 -34.69 10.33
N ARG A 148 28.21 -34.35 9.81
CA ARG A 148 27.95 -33.07 9.17
C ARG A 148 26.56 -32.55 9.44
N ARG A 149 26.44 -31.24 9.63
CA ARG A 149 25.15 -30.58 9.67
C ARG A 149 24.51 -30.54 8.28
N ILE A 150 23.24 -30.95 8.22
CA ILE A 150 22.43 -30.95 7.01
C ILE A 150 21.22 -30.04 7.22
N TRP A 151 21.02 -29.14 6.28
CA TRP A 151 19.88 -28.25 6.18
C TRP A 151 18.87 -28.80 5.19
N ILE A 152 17.60 -28.46 5.41
CA ILE A 152 16.55 -28.69 4.44
C ILE A 152 15.64 -27.47 4.30
N TYR A 153 15.48 -27.04 3.05
CA TYR A 153 14.43 -26.12 2.62
C TYR A 153 13.35 -26.94 1.92
N LEU A 154 12.09 -26.68 2.28
CA LEU A 154 10.92 -27.25 1.64
C LEU A 154 10.15 -26.12 0.94
N PRO A 155 9.53 -26.34 -0.23
CA PRO A 155 8.68 -25.32 -0.84
C PRO A 155 7.56 -24.94 0.13
N PRO A 156 7.07 -23.68 0.16
CA PRO A 156 6.10 -23.21 1.15
C PRO A 156 4.95 -24.20 1.36
N ASN A 157 4.44 -24.78 0.27
CA ASN A 157 3.24 -25.63 0.27
C ASN A 157 3.48 -27.11 0.46
N TYR A 158 4.67 -27.46 0.91
CA TYR A 158 5.06 -28.85 1.07
C TYR A 158 4.10 -29.63 1.97
N ASN A 159 3.63 -29.04 3.08
CA ASN A 159 2.79 -29.75 4.06
C ASN A 159 1.34 -29.95 3.62
N THR A 160 0.84 -29.08 2.74
CA THR A 160 -0.55 -29.08 2.24
C THR A 160 -0.69 -29.82 0.91
N SER A 161 0.40 -29.93 0.16
CA SER A 161 0.44 -30.53 -1.18
C SER A 161 0.77 -32.03 -1.15
N ASN A 162 0.19 -32.80 -2.07
CA ASN A 162 0.53 -34.21 -2.32
C ASN A 162 1.60 -34.40 -3.42
N LYS A 163 2.22 -33.32 -3.91
CA LYS A 163 3.24 -33.37 -4.98
C LYS A 163 4.58 -33.94 -4.47
N SER A 164 5.33 -34.51 -5.41
CA SER A 164 6.76 -34.79 -5.27
C SER A 164 7.59 -33.73 -5.98
N TYR A 165 8.77 -33.41 -5.44
CA TYR A 165 9.56 -32.25 -5.85
C TYR A 165 10.97 -32.63 -6.35
N PRO A 166 11.52 -31.91 -7.33
CA PRO A 166 12.95 -31.98 -7.64
C PRO A 166 13.80 -31.56 -6.43
N VAL A 167 15.02 -32.10 -6.33
CA VAL A 167 15.92 -31.86 -5.20
C VAL A 167 17.23 -31.26 -5.67
N VAL A 168 17.65 -30.17 -5.03
CA VAL A 168 18.93 -29.50 -5.26
C VAL A 168 19.84 -29.75 -4.06
N TYR A 169 20.96 -30.43 -4.28
CA TYR A 169 22.00 -30.61 -3.27
C TYR A 169 23.00 -29.47 -3.39
N MET A 170 23.14 -28.67 -2.35
CA MET A 170 24.01 -27.49 -2.35
C MET A 170 25.13 -27.64 -1.32
N HIS A 171 26.34 -27.32 -1.75
CA HIS A 171 27.53 -27.26 -0.91
C HIS A 171 27.56 -25.96 -0.08
N ASP A 172 28.38 -25.93 0.97
CA ASP A 172 28.51 -24.79 1.90
C ASP A 172 27.17 -24.37 2.54
N GLY A 173 26.40 -25.37 3.02
CA GLY A 173 25.05 -25.24 3.59
C GLY A 173 24.84 -24.07 4.56
N GLN A 174 25.84 -23.78 5.39
CA GLN A 174 25.82 -22.72 6.39
C GLN A 174 25.72 -21.30 5.79
N ASN A 175 26.02 -21.11 4.50
CA ASN A 175 25.91 -19.82 3.80
C ASN A 175 24.60 -19.68 3.00
N LEU A 176 23.76 -20.71 2.95
CA LEU A 176 22.63 -20.73 2.00
C LEU A 176 21.41 -19.94 2.46
N PHE A 177 21.03 -20.10 3.73
CA PHE A 177 19.69 -19.75 4.22
C PHE A 177 19.64 -18.77 5.39
N ASP A 178 20.70 -18.64 6.18
CA ASP A 178 20.65 -17.84 7.41
C ASP A 178 21.91 -16.97 7.54
N LYS A 179 21.72 -15.65 7.65
CA LYS A 179 22.78 -14.68 7.97
C LYS A 179 23.51 -15.06 9.25
N SER A 180 22.82 -15.70 10.20
CA SER A 180 23.43 -16.08 11.48
C SER A 180 24.47 -17.18 11.36
N THR A 181 24.35 -18.05 10.36
CA THR A 181 25.29 -19.15 10.11
C THR A 181 26.30 -18.83 9.02
N ALA A 182 26.05 -17.80 8.22
CA ALA A 182 26.92 -17.40 7.12
C ALA A 182 28.23 -16.76 7.62
N TYR A 183 29.37 -17.29 7.16
CA TYR A 183 30.71 -16.79 7.52
C TYR A 183 31.32 -15.86 6.46
N SER A 184 30.84 -15.91 5.23
CA SER A 184 31.33 -15.12 4.08
C SER A 184 30.22 -14.33 3.38
N GLY A 185 28.95 -14.58 3.74
CA GLY A 185 27.77 -13.90 3.21
C GLY A 185 26.64 -14.91 2.97
N GLU A 186 25.40 -14.44 3.00
CA GLU A 186 24.22 -15.28 2.73
C GLU A 186 23.86 -15.28 1.24
N TRP A 187 23.51 -16.46 0.71
CA TRP A 187 23.07 -16.64 -0.68
C TRP A 187 21.61 -16.31 -0.95
N GLN A 188 20.77 -16.24 0.08
CA GLN A 188 19.34 -15.99 0.00
C GLN A 188 18.59 -17.02 -0.86
N VAL A 189 18.94 -18.29 -0.68
CA VAL A 189 18.38 -19.40 -1.48
C VAL A 189 16.89 -19.55 -1.20
N ASP A 190 16.48 -19.53 0.06
CA ASP A 190 15.10 -19.68 0.49
C ASP A 190 14.24 -18.48 0.09
N GLU A 191 14.74 -17.24 0.20
CA GLU A 191 13.98 -16.07 -0.27
C GLU A 191 13.79 -16.12 -1.79
N THR A 192 14.83 -16.51 -2.54
CA THR A 192 14.73 -16.65 -4.00
C THR A 192 13.75 -17.75 -4.38
N LEU A 193 13.79 -18.91 -3.72
CA LEU A 193 12.92 -20.04 -4.04
C LEU A 193 11.49 -19.84 -3.56
N ASN A 194 11.26 -19.15 -2.45
CA ASN A 194 9.93 -18.72 -2.03
C ASN A 194 9.34 -17.77 -3.08
N ASN A 195 10.10 -16.77 -3.51
CA ASN A 195 9.68 -15.85 -4.58
C ASN A 195 9.41 -16.59 -5.90
N LEU A 196 10.23 -17.57 -6.29
CA LEU A 196 9.99 -18.37 -7.51
C LEU A 196 8.80 -19.34 -7.38
N SER A 197 8.56 -19.89 -6.19
CA SER A 197 7.36 -20.67 -5.88
C SER A 197 6.11 -19.80 -6.08
N GLU A 198 6.14 -18.58 -5.57
CA GLU A 198 5.03 -17.62 -5.67
C GLU A 198 4.85 -17.12 -7.11
N THR A 199 5.92 -16.63 -7.75
CA THR A 199 5.82 -15.90 -9.02
C THR A 199 5.89 -16.79 -10.26
N LYS A 200 6.39 -18.02 -10.15
CA LYS A 200 6.61 -18.95 -11.28
C LYS A 200 6.10 -20.36 -11.02
N ASN A 201 5.51 -20.65 -9.85
CA ASN A 201 5.07 -21.99 -9.47
C ASN A 201 6.20 -23.04 -9.59
N LEU A 202 7.43 -22.61 -9.32
CA LEU A 202 8.61 -23.47 -9.33
C LEU A 202 8.92 -23.91 -7.90
N GLU A 203 8.52 -25.14 -7.58
CA GLU A 203 8.64 -25.73 -6.26
C GLU A 203 9.81 -26.74 -6.23
N LEU A 204 10.81 -26.51 -5.37
CA LEU A 204 12.02 -27.33 -5.24
C LEU A 204 12.31 -27.63 -3.77
N ILE A 205 12.95 -28.77 -3.49
CA ILE A 205 13.59 -29.04 -2.18
C ILE A 205 15.07 -28.69 -2.32
N VAL A 206 15.65 -28.02 -1.31
CA VAL A 206 17.10 -27.83 -1.23
C VAL A 206 17.66 -28.53 -0.01
N VAL A 207 18.70 -29.32 -0.23
CA VAL A 207 19.47 -29.98 0.82
C VAL A 207 20.82 -29.25 0.92
N GLY A 208 20.98 -28.44 1.96
CA GLY A 208 22.22 -27.72 2.22
C GLY A 208 23.19 -28.59 3.03
N ILE A 209 24.38 -28.82 2.51
CA ILE A 209 25.40 -29.65 3.15
C ILE A 209 26.51 -28.74 3.64
N ASP A 210 26.66 -28.62 4.96
CA ASP A 210 27.73 -27.79 5.50
C ASP A 210 29.10 -28.28 5.02
N HIS A 211 30.11 -27.42 5.08
CA HIS A 211 31.50 -27.84 4.85
C HIS A 211 32.16 -28.34 6.14
N GLY A 212 33.30 -29.03 6.03
CA GLY A 212 33.97 -29.67 7.17
C GLY A 212 35.01 -28.82 7.86
N ASP A 213 34.87 -27.50 7.81
CA ASP A 213 35.85 -26.53 8.31
C ASP A 213 37.26 -26.81 7.75
N ASP A 214 38.17 -27.32 8.58
CA ASP A 214 39.53 -27.68 8.17
C ASP A 214 39.56 -28.79 7.10
N LYS A 215 38.46 -29.56 6.97
CA LYS A 215 38.28 -30.62 5.96
C LYS A 215 37.64 -30.16 4.66
N ARG A 216 37.24 -28.89 4.54
CA ARG A 216 36.56 -28.40 3.33
C ARG A 216 37.35 -28.67 2.04
N LEU A 217 38.65 -28.37 2.04
CA LEU A 217 39.50 -28.58 0.86
C LEU A 217 39.74 -30.06 0.56
N ASP A 218 39.81 -30.90 1.60
CA ASP A 218 39.92 -32.35 1.48
C ASP A 218 38.67 -32.93 0.78
N GLU A 219 37.49 -32.52 1.25
CA GLU A 219 36.19 -33.01 0.80
C GLU A 219 35.76 -32.47 -0.57
N TYR A 220 36.18 -31.26 -0.94
CA TYR A 220 35.76 -30.63 -2.21
C TYR A 220 36.76 -30.83 -3.35
N SER A 221 37.81 -31.63 -3.14
CA SER A 221 38.74 -32.01 -4.20
C SER A 221 38.90 -33.53 -4.31
N PRO A 222 38.59 -34.14 -5.46
CA PRO A 222 38.85 -35.57 -5.71
C PRO A 222 40.35 -35.89 -5.76
N TRP A 223 41.18 -34.90 -6.09
CA TRP A 223 42.63 -35.05 -6.23
C TRP A 223 43.36 -34.30 -5.13
N LYS A 224 44.53 -34.83 -4.75
CA LYS A 224 45.40 -34.21 -3.77
C LYS A 224 46.26 -33.14 -4.43
N ASN A 225 46.06 -31.89 -4.04
CA ASN A 225 46.91 -30.77 -4.37
C ASN A 225 48.17 -30.78 -3.48
N ASN A 226 49.35 -30.70 -4.11
CA ASN A 226 50.64 -30.77 -3.42
C ASN A 226 50.87 -29.64 -2.39
N LYS A 227 50.18 -28.50 -2.56
CA LYS A 227 50.30 -27.33 -1.67
C LYS A 227 49.20 -27.28 -0.62
N TYR A 228 47.97 -27.65 -0.97
CA TYR A 228 46.78 -27.34 -0.16
C TYR A 228 46.04 -28.56 0.41
N GLY A 229 46.50 -29.80 0.16
CA GLY A 229 45.76 -31.00 0.58
C GLY A 229 44.72 -31.42 -0.46
N GLY A 230 43.58 -32.00 -0.07
CA GLY A 230 42.65 -32.60 -1.02
C GLY A 230 42.73 -34.12 -1.08
N GLY A 231 41.82 -34.72 -1.85
CA GLY A 231 41.81 -36.15 -2.17
C GLY A 231 40.71 -36.97 -1.50
N GLU A 232 39.79 -36.34 -0.76
CA GLU A 232 38.63 -37.00 -0.17
C GLU A 232 37.34 -36.79 -0.99
N GLY A 233 37.39 -36.02 -2.08
CA GLY A 233 36.19 -35.66 -2.86
C GLY A 233 35.42 -36.82 -3.47
N ASP A 234 36.08 -37.92 -3.83
CA ASP A 234 35.39 -39.15 -4.27
C ASP A 234 34.51 -39.71 -3.14
N LYS A 235 35.05 -39.84 -1.92
CA LYS A 235 34.31 -40.34 -0.75
C LYS A 235 33.20 -39.38 -0.33
N TYR A 236 33.44 -38.08 -0.43
CA TYR A 236 32.42 -37.06 -0.14
C TYR A 236 31.21 -37.19 -1.08
N LEU A 237 31.44 -37.39 -2.38
CA LEU A 237 30.35 -37.62 -3.32
C LEU A 237 29.69 -39.00 -3.15
N GLU A 238 30.45 -40.03 -2.79
CA GLU A 238 29.87 -41.33 -2.42
C GLU A 238 28.90 -41.19 -1.24
N PHE A 239 29.24 -40.39 -0.23
CA PHE A 239 28.31 -40.04 0.85
C PHE A 239 27.02 -39.42 0.32
N ILE A 240 27.11 -38.42 -0.56
CA ILE A 240 25.91 -37.76 -1.10
C ILE A 240 25.05 -38.76 -1.89
N VAL A 241 25.68 -39.57 -2.74
CA VAL A 241 24.99 -40.47 -3.68
C VAL A 241 24.43 -41.72 -3.00
N ASN A 242 25.19 -42.34 -2.10
CA ASN A 242 24.87 -43.64 -1.51
C ASN A 242 24.21 -43.55 -0.14
N THR A 243 24.40 -42.43 0.57
CA THR A 243 23.90 -42.26 1.95
C THR A 243 22.88 -41.14 2.04
N LEU A 244 23.24 -39.90 1.70
CA LEU A 244 22.36 -38.75 1.92
C LEU A 244 21.15 -38.74 0.98
N LYS A 245 21.35 -38.89 -0.33
CA LYS A 245 20.24 -38.87 -1.30
C LYS A 245 19.20 -39.97 -1.03
N PRO A 246 19.58 -41.24 -0.79
CA PRO A 246 18.63 -42.27 -0.40
C PRO A 246 17.88 -41.96 0.91
N TYR A 247 18.56 -41.35 1.88
CA TYR A 247 17.91 -40.88 3.11
C TYR A 247 16.82 -39.84 2.80
N ILE A 248 17.16 -38.81 2.01
CA ILE A 248 16.22 -37.75 1.62
C ILE A 248 15.04 -38.32 0.83
N ASP A 249 15.29 -39.16 -0.17
CA ASP A 249 14.26 -39.80 -1.00
C ASP A 249 13.31 -40.70 -0.17
N SER A 250 13.77 -41.25 0.95
CA SER A 250 12.94 -42.09 1.84
C SER A 250 12.09 -41.29 2.84
N LYS A 251 12.46 -40.03 3.11
CA LYS A 251 11.85 -39.19 4.15
C LYS A 251 10.99 -38.07 3.58
N TYR A 252 11.28 -37.64 2.36
CA TYR A 252 10.63 -36.51 1.71
C TYR A 252 9.98 -36.92 0.38
N LYS A 253 9.00 -36.14 -0.06
CA LYS A 253 8.29 -36.33 -1.34
C LYS A 253 9.19 -35.84 -2.47
N THR A 254 10.12 -36.67 -2.91
CA THR A 254 11.08 -36.31 -3.96
C THR A 254 10.73 -36.91 -5.31
N LEU A 255 11.23 -36.29 -6.38
CA LEU A 255 11.38 -36.87 -7.70
C LEU A 255 12.82 -37.41 -7.82
N PRO A 256 13.07 -38.71 -7.60
CA PRO A 256 14.43 -39.22 -7.40
C PRO A 256 15.25 -39.37 -8.69
N ASN A 257 14.65 -39.10 -9.85
CA ASN A 257 15.27 -39.29 -11.17
C ASN A 257 16.35 -38.25 -11.43
N LYS A 258 17.32 -38.60 -12.29
CA LYS A 258 18.46 -37.72 -12.60
C LYS A 258 18.05 -36.34 -13.11
N LYS A 259 17.03 -36.27 -13.96
CA LYS A 259 16.51 -35.01 -14.54
C LYS A 259 15.88 -34.09 -13.49
N ASP A 260 15.61 -34.58 -12.30
CA ASP A 260 14.99 -33.86 -11.19
C ASP A 260 15.95 -33.69 -10.00
N THR A 261 17.21 -34.13 -10.16
CA THR A 261 18.24 -34.05 -9.13
C THR A 261 19.36 -33.13 -9.60
N ALA A 262 19.58 -32.05 -8.85
CA ALA A 262 20.64 -31.09 -9.11
C ALA A 262 21.73 -31.13 -8.04
N ILE A 263 22.96 -30.75 -8.43
CA ILE A 263 24.06 -30.49 -7.50
C ILE A 263 24.72 -29.14 -7.81
N PHE A 264 25.03 -28.38 -6.77
CA PHE A 264 25.35 -26.96 -6.87
C PHE A 264 26.44 -26.56 -5.88
N GLY A 265 27.36 -25.72 -6.34
CA GLY A 265 28.31 -25.07 -5.45
C GLY A 265 29.10 -23.95 -6.12
N SER A 266 29.82 -23.22 -5.28
CA SER A 266 30.72 -22.15 -5.69
C SER A 266 32.17 -22.43 -5.35
N SER A 267 33.13 -21.86 -6.06
CA SER A 267 34.56 -22.01 -5.75
C SER A 267 34.97 -23.49 -5.73
N MET A 268 35.46 -24.00 -4.60
CA MET A 268 35.70 -25.43 -4.38
C MET A 268 34.41 -26.28 -4.50
N GLY A 269 33.28 -25.76 -4.02
CA GLY A 269 31.96 -26.35 -4.24
C GLY A 269 31.58 -26.46 -5.72
N GLY A 270 32.00 -25.48 -6.53
CA GLY A 270 31.81 -25.51 -7.99
C GLY A 270 32.66 -26.58 -8.67
N LEU A 271 33.91 -26.74 -8.24
CA LEU A 271 34.80 -27.82 -8.69
C LEU A 271 34.19 -29.20 -8.40
N ILE A 272 33.75 -29.46 -7.17
CA ILE A 272 33.20 -30.77 -6.79
C ILE A 272 31.83 -31.05 -7.43
N SER A 273 30.98 -30.02 -7.61
CA SER A 273 29.72 -30.13 -8.37
C SER A 273 29.96 -30.50 -9.83
N TYR A 274 30.95 -29.86 -10.48
CA TYR A 274 31.32 -30.21 -11.84
C TYR A 274 31.88 -31.63 -11.94
N TYR A 275 32.72 -32.03 -10.98
CA TYR A 275 33.21 -33.41 -10.93
C TYR A 275 32.08 -34.43 -10.70
N ALA A 276 31.09 -34.11 -9.87
CA ALA A 276 29.92 -34.94 -9.64
C ALA A 276 29.11 -35.17 -10.93
N ALA A 277 29.00 -34.16 -11.80
CA ALA A 277 28.39 -34.28 -13.11
C ALA A 277 29.04 -35.40 -13.93
N LEU A 278 30.38 -35.41 -13.96
CA LEU A 278 31.18 -36.34 -14.76
C LEU A 278 31.23 -37.75 -14.15
N LYS A 279 31.31 -37.85 -12.82
CA LYS A 279 31.46 -39.12 -12.09
C LYS A 279 30.12 -39.84 -11.87
N TYR A 280 29.05 -39.09 -11.58
CA TYR A 280 27.70 -39.61 -11.32
C TYR A 280 26.64 -39.06 -12.28
N PRO A 281 26.83 -39.17 -13.62
CA PRO A 281 25.94 -38.62 -14.64
C PRO A 281 24.56 -39.30 -14.70
N LYS A 282 24.40 -40.42 -13.97
CA LYS A 282 23.12 -41.12 -13.77
C LYS A 282 22.36 -40.64 -12.53
N THR A 283 23.01 -39.92 -11.63
CA THR A 283 22.41 -39.40 -10.40
C THR A 283 22.06 -37.93 -10.56
N PHE A 284 22.97 -37.11 -11.07
CA PHE A 284 22.79 -35.67 -11.23
C PHE A 284 22.59 -35.31 -12.71
N GLY A 285 21.43 -34.74 -13.03
CA GLY A 285 21.10 -34.27 -14.37
C GLY A 285 21.19 -32.75 -14.54
N LYS A 286 21.40 -32.00 -13.46
CA LYS A 286 21.41 -30.53 -13.46
C LYS A 286 22.51 -30.01 -12.55
N ILE A 287 23.39 -29.16 -13.05
CA ILE A 287 24.64 -28.80 -12.36
C ILE A 287 24.81 -27.28 -12.33
N GLY A 288 24.97 -26.72 -11.15
CA GLY A 288 25.35 -25.32 -10.95
C GLY A 288 26.83 -25.20 -10.59
N VAL A 289 27.62 -24.59 -11.48
CA VAL A 289 29.08 -24.46 -11.35
C VAL A 289 29.45 -22.99 -11.27
N TYR A 290 29.54 -22.47 -10.05
CA TYR A 290 29.84 -21.05 -9.83
C TYR A 290 31.30 -20.83 -9.47
N SER A 291 31.92 -19.84 -10.12
CA SER A 291 33.31 -19.40 -9.93
C SER A 291 34.28 -20.56 -9.62
N PRO A 292 34.32 -21.63 -10.45
CA PRO A 292 34.90 -22.90 -10.03
C PRO A 292 36.42 -22.84 -9.85
N SER A 293 36.92 -23.45 -8.77
CA SER A 293 38.36 -23.53 -8.45
C SER A 293 39.09 -24.60 -9.26
N PHE A 294 38.94 -24.61 -10.59
CA PHE A 294 39.61 -25.58 -11.47
C PHE A 294 41.14 -25.53 -11.39
N TRP A 295 41.71 -24.36 -11.10
CA TRP A 295 43.13 -24.17 -10.84
C TRP A 295 43.64 -24.98 -9.62
N PHE A 296 42.77 -25.33 -8.67
CA PHE A 296 43.13 -26.13 -7.50
C PHE A 296 43.41 -27.59 -7.87
N SER A 297 42.66 -28.13 -8.83
CA SER A 297 42.81 -29.49 -9.33
C SER A 297 42.76 -29.52 -10.86
N PRO A 298 43.86 -29.12 -11.54
CA PRO A 298 43.93 -29.10 -13.00
C PRO A 298 43.63 -30.46 -13.65
N GLU A 299 43.78 -31.56 -12.90
CA GLU A 299 43.41 -32.92 -13.29
C GLU A 299 41.96 -33.02 -13.78
N VAL A 300 41.07 -32.15 -13.30
CA VAL A 300 39.68 -32.09 -13.74
C VAL A 300 39.55 -31.79 -15.24
N SER A 301 40.49 -31.05 -15.83
CA SER A 301 40.52 -30.79 -17.27
C SER A 301 40.80 -32.08 -18.06
N ALA A 302 41.70 -32.94 -17.57
CA ALA A 302 41.97 -34.24 -18.20
C ALA A 302 40.83 -35.26 -17.95
N PHE A 303 40.11 -35.09 -16.83
CA PHE A 303 38.93 -35.90 -16.49
C PHE A 303 37.67 -35.46 -17.26
N SER A 304 37.65 -34.24 -17.80
CA SER A 304 36.56 -33.68 -18.61
C SER A 304 36.48 -34.36 -19.98
N LYS A 305 36.02 -35.61 -19.97
CA LYS A 305 35.75 -36.42 -21.15
C LYS A 305 34.25 -36.56 -21.33
N TYR A 306 33.72 -36.03 -22.44
CA TYR A 306 32.34 -36.29 -22.83
C TYR A 306 32.13 -37.79 -23.00
N ASN A 307 30.99 -38.26 -22.51
CA ASN A 307 30.46 -39.59 -22.80
C ASN A 307 28.94 -39.49 -22.92
N ASP A 308 28.32 -40.46 -23.60
CA ASP A 308 26.89 -40.42 -23.90
C ASP A 308 25.96 -40.34 -22.67
N SER A 309 26.46 -40.64 -21.46
CA SER A 309 25.64 -40.51 -20.25
C SER A 309 25.42 -39.05 -19.81
N LEU A 310 26.23 -38.12 -20.32
CA LEU A 310 26.12 -36.66 -20.10
C LEU A 310 25.21 -35.95 -21.10
N LYS A 311 24.74 -36.63 -22.16
CA LYS A 311 23.95 -36.01 -23.25
C LYS A 311 22.66 -35.31 -22.78
N ASP A 312 22.12 -35.74 -21.64
CA ASP A 312 20.88 -35.23 -21.02
C ASP A 312 21.17 -34.55 -19.68
N THR A 313 22.38 -34.03 -19.49
CA THR A 313 22.78 -33.26 -18.30
C THR A 313 22.85 -31.80 -18.66
N ASP A 314 22.23 -30.93 -17.85
CA ASP A 314 22.31 -29.48 -17.98
C ASP A 314 23.40 -28.91 -17.06
N ILE A 315 24.30 -28.07 -17.58
CA ILE A 315 25.39 -27.45 -16.80
C ILE A 315 25.34 -25.93 -16.96
N TYR A 316 25.24 -25.22 -15.84
CA TYR A 316 25.30 -23.77 -15.79
C TYR A 316 26.61 -23.31 -15.17
N PHE A 317 27.44 -22.63 -15.97
CA PHE A 317 28.70 -22.03 -15.57
C PHE A 317 28.52 -20.53 -15.31
N LEU A 318 29.02 -20.07 -14.16
CA LEU A 318 29.03 -18.65 -13.79
C LEU A 318 30.43 -18.25 -13.32
N ALA A 319 30.93 -17.09 -13.74
CA ALA A 319 32.10 -16.46 -13.13
C ALA A 319 32.05 -14.93 -13.25
N GLY A 320 32.79 -14.24 -12.39
CA GLY A 320 32.99 -12.79 -12.44
C GLY A 320 34.21 -12.39 -13.29
N GLY A 321 34.11 -11.26 -13.99
CA GLY A 321 35.21 -10.70 -14.78
C GLY A 321 36.32 -10.08 -13.92
N LYS A 322 36.01 -9.69 -12.68
CA LYS A 322 36.92 -9.11 -11.68
C LYS A 322 37.34 -10.08 -10.58
N GLU A 323 37.14 -11.38 -10.78
CA GLU A 323 37.76 -12.36 -9.90
C GLU A 323 39.29 -12.13 -9.92
N GLY A 324 39.97 -12.16 -8.77
CA GLY A 324 41.42 -11.97 -8.63
C GLY A 324 42.00 -10.62 -9.13
N GLY A 325 42.05 -9.61 -8.25
CA GLY A 325 43.14 -8.63 -8.08
C GLY A 325 43.68 -7.76 -9.25
N ASN A 326 43.24 -7.91 -10.50
CA ASN A 326 43.62 -7.04 -11.62
C ASN A 326 42.44 -6.18 -12.07
N THR A 327 42.57 -4.87 -11.86
CA THR A 327 41.56 -3.83 -12.11
C THR A 327 41.55 -3.31 -13.55
N THR A 328 42.06 -4.08 -14.52
CA THR A 328 42.07 -3.69 -15.94
C THR A 328 41.34 -4.73 -16.77
N PHE A 329 40.37 -4.27 -17.57
CA PHE A 329 39.40 -5.02 -18.37
C PHE A 329 40.00 -6.03 -19.37
N GLU A 330 41.32 -6.06 -19.58
CA GLU A 330 41.98 -6.81 -20.67
C GLU A 330 42.63 -8.14 -20.27
N GLU A 331 42.61 -8.54 -18.98
CA GLU A 331 43.08 -9.87 -18.58
C GLU A 331 41.94 -10.69 -17.97
N ILE A 332 41.40 -11.63 -18.76
CA ILE A 332 40.45 -12.64 -18.28
C ILE A 332 41.07 -13.34 -17.07
N ASN A 333 40.45 -13.24 -15.89
CA ASN A 333 40.93 -13.91 -14.67
C ASN A 333 41.10 -15.44 -14.88
N GLN A 334 42.04 -16.06 -14.16
CA GLN A 334 42.32 -17.50 -14.22
C GLN A 334 41.06 -18.38 -14.10
N THR A 335 40.11 -18.05 -13.22
CA THR A 335 38.83 -18.76 -13.08
C THR A 335 38.04 -18.76 -14.39
N VAL A 336 37.89 -17.61 -15.03
CA VAL A 336 37.17 -17.47 -16.30
C VAL A 336 37.92 -18.19 -17.43
N ARG A 337 39.26 -18.11 -17.45
CA ARG A 337 40.08 -18.85 -18.43
C ARG A 337 39.89 -20.36 -18.31
N ASP A 338 39.97 -20.89 -17.10
CA ASP A 338 39.82 -22.33 -16.86
C ASP A 338 38.39 -22.80 -17.15
N MET A 339 37.38 -22.02 -16.75
CA MET A 339 35.98 -22.28 -17.05
C MET A 339 35.72 -22.31 -18.57
N ASN A 340 36.21 -21.32 -19.31
CA ASN A 340 36.07 -21.26 -20.77
C ASN A 340 36.85 -22.40 -21.47
N ARG A 341 38.03 -22.76 -20.95
CA ARG A 341 38.80 -23.90 -21.48
C ARG A 341 38.06 -25.22 -21.30
N ILE A 342 37.52 -25.47 -20.12
CA ILE A 342 36.79 -26.71 -19.82
C ILE A 342 35.49 -26.81 -20.61
N SER A 343 34.70 -25.74 -20.63
CA SER A 343 33.45 -25.71 -21.41
C SER A 343 33.71 -25.83 -22.91
N GLY A 344 34.76 -25.19 -23.44
CA GLY A 344 35.23 -25.38 -24.81
C GLY A 344 35.61 -26.84 -25.11
N THR A 345 36.34 -27.49 -24.18
CA THR A 345 36.71 -28.91 -24.29
C THR A 345 35.46 -29.81 -24.34
N LEU A 346 34.44 -29.55 -23.51
CA LEU A 346 33.19 -30.30 -23.55
C LEU A 346 32.46 -30.15 -24.89
N GLN A 347 32.40 -28.92 -25.42
CA GLN A 347 31.79 -28.66 -26.74
C GLN A 347 32.53 -29.39 -27.86
N GLU A 348 33.85 -29.30 -27.89
CA GLU A 348 34.70 -29.99 -28.89
C GLU A 348 34.49 -31.51 -28.87
N GLN A 349 34.18 -32.08 -27.70
CA GLN A 349 33.94 -33.50 -27.53
C GLN A 349 32.47 -33.91 -27.72
N GLY A 350 31.59 -33.01 -28.13
CA GLY A 350 30.21 -33.32 -28.52
C GLY A 350 29.15 -33.12 -27.44
N PHE A 351 29.46 -32.43 -26.33
CA PHE A 351 28.45 -32.04 -25.35
C PHE A 351 27.42 -31.08 -25.99
N PRO A 352 26.09 -31.32 -25.85
CA PRO A 352 25.08 -30.48 -26.49
C PRO A 352 25.12 -29.04 -25.98
N GLY A 353 25.40 -28.08 -26.88
CA GLY A 353 25.50 -26.66 -26.51
C GLY A 353 24.22 -26.10 -25.87
N GLN A 354 23.05 -26.63 -26.21
CA GLN A 354 21.75 -26.22 -25.62
C GLN A 354 21.57 -26.65 -24.15
N ASN A 355 22.39 -27.60 -23.69
CA ASN A 355 22.43 -28.09 -22.31
C ASN A 355 23.61 -27.47 -21.53
N MET A 356 24.29 -26.47 -22.09
CA MET A 356 25.35 -25.74 -21.39
C MET A 356 25.09 -24.24 -21.46
N HIS A 357 25.03 -23.59 -20.31
CA HIS A 357 24.98 -22.14 -20.22
C HIS A 357 26.27 -21.62 -19.60
N ILE A 358 26.85 -20.57 -20.17
CA ILE A 358 28.09 -19.96 -19.67
C ILE A 358 27.85 -18.46 -19.52
N LYS A 359 27.97 -17.95 -18.29
CA LYS A 359 27.78 -16.55 -17.96
C LYS A 359 29.03 -15.98 -17.29
N VAL A 360 29.59 -14.94 -17.89
CA VAL A 360 30.64 -14.11 -17.28
C VAL A 360 30.04 -12.75 -16.98
N VAL A 361 29.98 -12.36 -15.70
CA VAL A 361 29.50 -11.03 -15.29
C VAL A 361 30.69 -10.08 -15.25
N PRO A 362 30.83 -9.09 -16.14
CA PRO A 362 32.05 -8.30 -16.28
C PRO A 362 32.53 -7.64 -14.98
N GLU A 363 31.60 -7.05 -14.23
CA GLU A 363 31.86 -6.40 -12.94
C GLU A 363 31.74 -7.34 -11.73
N GLY A 364 31.49 -8.64 -11.98
CA GLY A 364 31.34 -9.64 -10.95
C GLY A 364 32.68 -9.96 -10.27
N GLU A 365 32.64 -10.13 -8.96
CA GLU A 365 33.77 -10.52 -8.12
C GLU A 365 33.55 -11.95 -7.58
N HIS A 366 34.57 -12.54 -6.96
CA HIS A 366 34.50 -13.90 -6.41
C HIS A 366 33.84 -13.88 -5.03
N ASN A 367 32.51 -13.66 -4.99
CA ASN A 367 31.77 -13.49 -3.74
C ASN A 367 30.29 -13.92 -3.84
N GLU A 368 29.66 -13.98 -2.68
CA GLU A 368 28.27 -14.38 -2.43
C GLU A 368 27.28 -13.45 -3.11
N LYS A 369 27.63 -12.16 -3.26
CA LYS A 369 26.77 -11.19 -3.96
C LYS A 369 26.57 -11.58 -5.43
N LEU A 370 27.63 -11.96 -6.14
CA LEU A 370 27.52 -12.42 -7.53
C LEU A 370 26.68 -13.70 -7.62
N TRP A 371 26.94 -14.65 -6.73
CA TRP A 371 26.27 -15.95 -6.72
C TRP A 371 24.78 -15.84 -6.42
N ARG A 372 24.42 -15.10 -5.37
CA ARG A 372 23.03 -14.77 -4.99
C ARG A 372 22.27 -14.09 -6.12
N THR A 373 22.82 -13.00 -6.67
CA THR A 373 22.14 -12.23 -7.72
C THR A 373 21.97 -13.00 -9.04
N SER A 374 22.70 -14.10 -9.22
CA SER A 374 22.58 -14.98 -10.39
C SER A 374 21.78 -16.26 -10.11
N PHE A 375 21.44 -16.56 -8.86
CA PHE A 375 20.81 -17.83 -8.46
C PHE A 375 19.44 -18.04 -9.10
N GLU A 376 18.59 -17.01 -9.11
CA GLU A 376 17.25 -17.06 -9.72
C GLU A 376 17.31 -17.48 -11.20
N GLU A 377 18.15 -16.81 -11.99
CA GLU A 377 18.34 -17.08 -13.42
C GLU A 377 18.82 -18.52 -13.66
N THR A 378 19.79 -18.98 -12.87
CA THR A 378 20.34 -20.33 -12.98
C THR A 378 19.28 -21.39 -12.66
N ILE A 379 18.51 -21.20 -11.59
CA ILE A 379 17.45 -22.13 -11.20
C ILE A 379 16.34 -22.17 -12.27
N LEU A 380 15.93 -21.01 -12.79
CA LEU A 380 14.95 -20.95 -13.88
C LEU A 380 15.46 -21.63 -15.14
N TRP A 381 16.74 -21.48 -15.48
CA TRP A 381 17.31 -22.13 -16.65
C TRP A 381 17.39 -23.65 -16.49
N LEU A 382 17.87 -24.11 -15.34
CA LEU A 382 17.99 -25.53 -15.05
C LEU A 382 16.63 -26.20 -14.92
N PHE A 383 15.64 -25.57 -14.30
CA PHE A 383 14.31 -26.15 -14.06
C PHE A 383 13.21 -25.54 -14.93
N LYS A 384 13.57 -25.05 -16.13
CA LYS A 384 12.61 -24.46 -17.08
C LYS A 384 11.43 -25.37 -17.44
N ASP A 385 11.63 -26.69 -17.42
CA ASP A 385 10.60 -27.71 -17.66
C ASP A 385 9.64 -27.92 -16.48
N ARG A 386 9.94 -27.31 -15.33
CA ARG A 386 9.15 -27.42 -14.08
C ARG A 386 8.33 -26.18 -13.77
N VAL A 387 8.51 -25.09 -14.51
CA VAL A 387 7.63 -23.91 -14.45
C VAL A 387 6.28 -24.29 -15.06
N LYS A 388 5.26 -24.53 -14.22
CA LYS A 388 3.90 -24.86 -14.68
C LYS A 388 3.18 -23.59 -15.14
N GLN A 389 3.06 -23.42 -16.46
CA GLN A 389 2.23 -22.36 -17.03
C GLN A 389 0.78 -22.82 -17.10
N ARG A 390 -0.14 -21.90 -16.84
CA ARG A 390 -1.57 -22.10 -17.11
C ARG A 390 -1.77 -22.33 -18.61
N GLU A 391 -2.46 -23.40 -18.97
CA GLU A 391 -2.72 -23.74 -20.38
C GLU A 391 -4.20 -23.53 -20.72
N PHE A 392 -4.46 -22.91 -21.88
CA PHE A 392 -5.81 -22.82 -22.44
C PHE A 392 -6.35 -24.21 -22.81
N ILE A 393 -7.57 -24.53 -22.39
CA ILE A 393 -8.27 -25.76 -22.78
C ILE A 393 -9.38 -25.45 -23.80
N SER A 394 -10.33 -24.59 -23.43
CA SER A 394 -11.47 -24.26 -24.28
C SER A 394 -12.09 -22.92 -23.90
N ALA A 395 -12.88 -22.34 -24.81
CA ALA A 395 -13.71 -21.18 -24.52
C ALA A 395 -15.10 -21.36 -25.11
N LYS A 396 -16.09 -20.75 -24.46
CA LYS A 396 -17.46 -20.67 -24.95
C LYS A 396 -18.06 -19.33 -24.51
N ILE A 397 -19.00 -18.84 -25.31
CA ILE A 397 -19.82 -17.67 -24.95
C ILE A 397 -21.28 -18.12 -24.76
N ALA A 398 -21.88 -17.71 -23.65
CA ALA A 398 -23.29 -17.92 -23.36
C ALA A 398 -23.81 -16.76 -22.51
N ASN A 399 -25.00 -16.26 -22.81
CA ASN A 399 -25.63 -15.16 -22.06
C ASN A 399 -24.70 -13.95 -21.88
N ASN A 400 -23.99 -13.53 -22.95
CA ASN A 400 -23.01 -12.45 -22.94
C ASN A 400 -21.87 -12.59 -21.91
N THR A 401 -21.63 -13.82 -21.44
CA THR A 401 -20.49 -14.17 -20.60
C THR A 401 -19.59 -15.12 -21.37
N VAL A 402 -18.31 -14.79 -21.44
CA VAL A 402 -17.27 -15.68 -21.96
C VAL A 402 -16.75 -16.51 -20.81
N SER A 403 -16.87 -17.83 -20.91
CA SER A 403 -16.20 -18.75 -20.01
C SER A 403 -14.99 -19.39 -20.70
N VAL A 404 -13.83 -19.36 -20.04
CA VAL A 404 -12.58 -19.93 -20.54
C VAL A 404 -12.05 -20.95 -19.55
N SER A 405 -12.01 -22.21 -19.97
CA SER A 405 -11.43 -23.29 -19.18
C SER A 405 -9.93 -23.36 -19.42
N VAL A 406 -9.18 -23.48 -18.32
CA VAL A 406 -7.72 -23.60 -18.30
C VAL A 406 -7.31 -24.81 -17.45
N SER A 407 -6.02 -25.15 -17.46
CA SER A 407 -5.46 -26.31 -16.77
C SER A 407 -5.71 -26.40 -15.26
N ASP A 408 -6.13 -25.31 -14.62
CA ASP A 408 -6.30 -25.19 -13.16
C ASP A 408 -7.61 -24.49 -12.73
N GLY A 409 -8.57 -24.31 -13.64
CA GLY A 409 -9.86 -23.70 -13.31
C GLY A 409 -10.59 -23.10 -14.51
N ASP A 410 -11.59 -22.26 -14.21
CA ASP A 410 -12.43 -21.59 -15.19
C ASP A 410 -12.47 -20.07 -14.95
N TYR A 411 -12.26 -19.28 -16.01
CA TYR A 411 -12.56 -17.86 -16.03
C TYR A 411 -13.98 -17.60 -16.51
N TYR A 412 -14.64 -16.60 -15.94
CA TYR A 412 -15.92 -16.05 -16.38
C TYR A 412 -15.77 -14.54 -16.56
N ILE A 413 -15.99 -14.07 -17.80
CA ILE A 413 -15.74 -12.68 -18.19
C ILE A 413 -17.02 -12.10 -18.79
N LYS A 414 -17.45 -10.95 -18.26
CA LYS A 414 -18.64 -10.24 -18.74
C LYS A 414 -18.44 -8.72 -18.68
N PHE A 415 -19.29 -7.98 -19.36
CA PHE A 415 -19.31 -6.51 -19.31
C PHE A 415 -20.58 -6.02 -18.61
N TYR A 416 -20.47 -4.96 -17.81
CA TYR A 416 -21.63 -4.25 -17.25
C TYR A 416 -21.98 -2.99 -18.06
N SER A 417 -20.99 -2.42 -18.76
CA SER A 417 -21.13 -1.28 -19.65
C SER A 417 -19.99 -1.30 -20.68
N PRO A 418 -19.95 -0.37 -21.65
CA PRO A 418 -18.79 -0.24 -22.53
C PRO A 418 -17.45 -0.02 -21.81
N GLN A 419 -17.46 0.45 -20.55
CA GLN A 419 -16.29 0.84 -19.76
C GLN A 419 -16.01 -0.08 -18.56
N ILE A 420 -16.80 -1.14 -18.35
CA ILE A 420 -16.68 -1.98 -17.14
C ILE A 420 -16.67 -3.46 -17.53
N ALA A 421 -15.54 -4.12 -17.30
CA ALA A 421 -15.41 -5.58 -17.39
C ALA A 421 -15.31 -6.20 -16.01
N GLU A 422 -15.94 -7.35 -15.82
CA GLU A 422 -15.75 -8.22 -14.66
C GLU A 422 -15.13 -9.53 -15.11
N THR A 423 -14.13 -9.98 -14.35
CA THR A 423 -13.49 -11.27 -14.51
C THR A 423 -13.51 -12.00 -13.19
N THR A 424 -14.02 -13.24 -13.21
CA THR A 424 -14.00 -14.16 -12.07
C THR A 424 -13.21 -15.40 -12.43
N PHE A 425 -12.27 -15.79 -11.59
CA PHE A 425 -11.63 -17.11 -11.66
C PHE A 425 -12.29 -18.07 -10.67
N VAL A 426 -12.51 -19.31 -11.09
CA VAL A 426 -13.01 -20.40 -10.24
C VAL A 426 -11.99 -21.52 -10.30
N PRO A 427 -11.21 -21.76 -9.23
CA PRO A 427 -10.23 -22.84 -9.20
C PRO A 427 -10.89 -24.21 -9.43
N GLU A 428 -10.14 -25.14 -10.02
CA GLU A 428 -10.63 -26.51 -10.20
C GLU A 428 -11.11 -27.12 -8.87
N GLY A 429 -12.34 -27.65 -8.86
CA GLY A 429 -12.97 -28.24 -7.67
C GLY A 429 -13.71 -27.25 -6.76
N GLU A 430 -13.63 -25.94 -7.03
CA GLU A 430 -14.37 -24.92 -6.28
C GLU A 430 -15.70 -24.53 -6.97
N ILE A 431 -16.63 -24.00 -6.18
CA ILE A 431 -17.94 -23.53 -6.68
C ILE A 431 -17.90 -22.01 -6.75
N GLN A 432 -18.37 -21.45 -7.87
CA GLN A 432 -18.47 -20.01 -8.04
C GLN A 432 -19.43 -19.39 -7.01
N ASN A 433 -18.90 -18.55 -6.11
CA ASN A 433 -19.72 -17.62 -5.33
C ASN A 433 -20.14 -16.46 -6.25
N LYS A 434 -21.45 -16.24 -6.44
CA LYS A 434 -22.00 -15.18 -7.31
C LYS A 434 -22.45 -13.92 -6.57
N LYS A 435 -22.54 -13.95 -5.24
CA LYS A 435 -23.09 -12.85 -4.44
C LYS A 435 -22.01 -11.81 -4.15
N SER A 436 -22.11 -10.64 -4.76
CA SER A 436 -21.28 -9.47 -4.43
C SER A 436 -21.86 -8.71 -3.23
N HIS A 437 -20.98 -8.12 -2.41
CA HIS A 437 -21.35 -7.11 -1.40
C HIS A 437 -21.24 -5.68 -1.94
N ALA A 438 -20.52 -5.46 -3.03
CA ALA A 438 -20.23 -4.13 -3.56
C ALA A 438 -20.99 -3.79 -4.84
N VAL A 439 -21.08 -4.73 -5.78
CA VAL A 439 -21.64 -4.52 -7.12
C VAL A 439 -23.16 -4.65 -7.11
N ILE A 440 -23.85 -3.60 -7.56
CA ILE A 440 -25.31 -3.56 -7.67
C ILE A 440 -25.81 -3.36 -9.10
N LEU A 441 -24.91 -2.96 -10.02
CA LEU A 441 -25.25 -2.79 -11.43
C LEU A 441 -25.62 -4.15 -12.05
N THR A 442 -26.76 -4.21 -12.73
CA THR A 442 -27.25 -5.44 -13.35
C THR A 442 -26.44 -5.81 -14.59
N ASP A 443 -26.15 -7.09 -14.80
CA ASP A 443 -25.34 -7.61 -15.91
C ASP A 443 -26.11 -7.81 -17.22
N ASN A 444 -26.91 -6.81 -17.59
CA ASN A 444 -27.79 -6.86 -18.78
C ASN A 444 -27.13 -6.31 -20.07
N TYR A 445 -25.85 -5.93 -20.03
CA TYR A 445 -25.18 -5.36 -21.18
C TYR A 445 -24.90 -6.43 -22.25
N SER A 446 -25.43 -6.22 -23.45
CA SER A 446 -25.43 -7.22 -24.53
C SER A 446 -24.74 -6.76 -25.82
N ALA A 447 -24.44 -5.46 -25.97
CA ALA A 447 -23.74 -4.91 -27.13
C ALA A 447 -22.24 -5.26 -27.08
N THR A 448 -21.95 -6.55 -27.28
CA THR A 448 -20.63 -7.15 -27.20
C THR A 448 -20.30 -7.88 -28.50
N GLN A 449 -19.00 -8.02 -28.79
CA GLN A 449 -18.49 -8.81 -29.91
C GLN A 449 -17.51 -9.85 -29.40
N TYR A 450 -17.71 -11.10 -29.82
CA TYR A 450 -16.82 -12.22 -29.55
C TYR A 450 -16.12 -12.65 -30.84
N LEU A 451 -14.80 -12.57 -30.85
CA LEU A 451 -13.96 -12.96 -31.98
C LEU A 451 -12.93 -13.98 -31.49
N GLU A 452 -12.88 -15.14 -32.14
CA GLU A 452 -11.95 -16.20 -31.77
C GLU A 452 -11.14 -16.64 -33.00
N THR A 453 -9.83 -16.80 -32.80
CA THR A 453 -8.89 -17.35 -33.76
C THR A 453 -8.16 -18.55 -33.16
N ALA A 454 -7.31 -19.20 -33.96
CA ALA A 454 -6.45 -20.26 -33.46
C ALA A 454 -5.50 -19.82 -32.33
N LYS A 455 -5.14 -18.53 -32.26
CA LYS A 455 -4.16 -18.00 -31.30
C LYS A 455 -4.76 -17.18 -30.16
N LYS A 456 -5.93 -16.57 -30.37
CA LYS A 456 -6.44 -15.49 -29.53
C LYS A 456 -7.96 -15.42 -29.50
N ILE A 457 -8.52 -14.98 -28.38
CA ILE A 457 -9.91 -14.55 -28.22
C ILE A 457 -9.92 -13.04 -27.97
N THR A 458 -10.87 -12.33 -28.55
CA THR A 458 -11.14 -10.92 -28.27
C THR A 458 -12.62 -10.78 -27.98
N PHE A 459 -12.92 -10.42 -26.73
CA PHE A 459 -14.28 -10.12 -26.28
C PHE A 459 -14.36 -8.62 -25.97
N LYS A 460 -15.23 -7.89 -26.65
CA LYS A 460 -15.18 -6.42 -26.63
C LYS A 460 -16.54 -5.74 -26.66
N THR A 461 -16.57 -4.52 -26.16
CA THR A 461 -17.64 -3.53 -26.34
C THR A 461 -17.24 -2.53 -27.44
N SER A 462 -17.90 -1.38 -27.51
CA SER A 462 -17.46 -0.26 -28.35
C SER A 462 -16.14 0.37 -27.91
N GLU A 463 -15.76 0.24 -26.63
CA GLU A 463 -14.63 0.96 -26.04
C GLU A 463 -13.62 0.03 -25.34
N LEU A 464 -14.08 -0.84 -24.44
CA LEU A 464 -13.26 -1.80 -23.70
C LEU A 464 -13.19 -3.16 -24.40
N SER A 465 -12.03 -3.81 -24.37
CA SER A 465 -11.86 -5.18 -24.83
C SER A 465 -11.00 -6.00 -23.89
N VAL A 466 -11.39 -7.25 -23.70
CA VAL A 466 -10.63 -8.30 -23.02
C VAL A 466 -10.03 -9.20 -24.10
N GLN A 467 -8.71 -9.28 -24.11
CA GLN A 467 -7.93 -10.04 -25.07
C GLN A 467 -7.27 -11.23 -24.37
N ILE A 468 -7.49 -12.43 -24.89
CA ILE A 468 -6.99 -13.68 -24.29
C ILE A 468 -6.12 -14.39 -25.31
N ASP A 469 -4.81 -14.37 -25.09
CA ASP A 469 -3.87 -15.17 -25.87
C ASP A 469 -3.90 -16.62 -25.35
N LYS A 470 -3.98 -17.60 -26.25
CA LYS A 470 -4.15 -19.01 -25.88
C LYS A 470 -2.83 -19.70 -25.51
N LYS A 471 -1.71 -19.24 -26.08
CA LYS A 471 -0.38 -19.82 -25.84
C LYS A 471 0.75 -18.78 -26.05
N PRO A 472 1.53 -18.43 -25.01
CA PRO A 472 1.23 -18.72 -23.59
C PRO A 472 -0.14 -18.13 -23.20
N PHE A 473 -0.81 -18.71 -22.21
CA PHE A 473 -2.09 -18.17 -21.75
C PHE A 473 -1.88 -16.81 -21.11
N HIS A 474 -2.62 -15.79 -21.57
CA HIS A 474 -2.48 -14.43 -21.05
C HIS A 474 -3.76 -13.63 -21.28
N ILE A 475 -4.19 -12.85 -20.29
CA ILE A 475 -5.37 -11.97 -20.36
C ILE A 475 -4.93 -10.51 -20.24
N SER A 476 -5.35 -9.67 -21.18
CA SER A 476 -5.09 -8.23 -21.20
C SER A 476 -6.35 -7.41 -21.44
N TYR A 477 -6.40 -6.20 -20.88
CA TYR A 477 -7.51 -5.27 -20.95
C TYR A 477 -7.10 -4.03 -21.74
N TRP A 478 -7.94 -3.64 -22.69
CA TRP A 478 -7.63 -2.57 -23.64
C TRP A 478 -8.80 -1.59 -23.74
N TYR A 479 -8.52 -0.31 -23.58
CA TYR A 479 -9.50 0.77 -23.72
C TYR A 479 -9.13 1.65 -24.91
N ASN A 480 -10.07 1.87 -25.83
CA ASN A 480 -9.88 2.68 -27.05
C ASN A 480 -8.59 2.30 -27.82
N GLY A 481 -8.32 0.99 -27.90
CA GLY A 481 -7.17 0.43 -28.62
C GLY A 481 -5.82 0.50 -27.88
N LYS A 482 -5.78 0.93 -26.61
CA LYS A 482 -4.57 0.95 -25.78
C LYS A 482 -4.70 0.00 -24.59
N GLU A 483 -3.64 -0.77 -24.31
CA GLU A 483 -3.60 -1.62 -23.13
C GLU A 483 -3.61 -0.76 -21.86
N VAL A 484 -4.60 -0.98 -21.00
CA VAL A 484 -4.71 -0.37 -19.67
C VAL A 484 -3.96 -1.20 -18.65
N THR A 485 -4.20 -2.51 -18.59
CA THR A 485 -3.47 -3.46 -17.71
C THR A 485 -3.63 -4.90 -18.23
N SER A 486 -2.89 -5.84 -17.65
CA SER A 486 -2.96 -7.26 -17.99
C SER A 486 -2.66 -8.12 -16.76
N GLU A 487 -3.21 -9.34 -16.72
CA GLU A 487 -2.83 -10.32 -15.70
C GLU A 487 -1.35 -10.69 -15.88
N LYS A 488 -0.59 -10.71 -14.78
CA LYS A 488 0.79 -11.20 -14.77
C LYS A 488 0.79 -12.72 -14.67
N ASN A 489 0.41 -13.22 -13.49
CA ASN A 489 0.19 -14.65 -13.24
C ASN A 489 -1.31 -14.98 -13.02
N GLY A 490 -2.18 -13.96 -13.05
CA GLY A 490 -3.60 -14.12 -12.73
C GLY A 490 -3.78 -14.67 -11.32
N TYR A 491 -4.77 -15.56 -11.15
CA TYR A 491 -5.00 -16.24 -9.87
C TYR A 491 -3.91 -17.25 -9.51
N GLN A 492 -3.47 -17.28 -8.25
CA GLN A 492 -2.61 -18.32 -7.67
C GLN A 492 -3.03 -18.65 -6.24
N LYS A 493 -2.69 -19.86 -5.76
CA LYS A 493 -2.92 -20.29 -4.38
C LYS A 493 -1.61 -20.66 -3.73
N THR A 494 -1.30 -20.00 -2.61
CA THR A 494 -0.14 -20.25 -1.74
C THR A 494 -0.63 -20.81 -0.39
N ASP A 495 0.25 -21.13 0.55
CA ASP A 495 -0.17 -21.63 1.88
C ASP A 495 -0.82 -20.59 2.77
N GLY A 496 -0.49 -19.33 2.56
CA GLY A 496 -1.02 -18.22 3.35
C GLY A 496 -2.21 -17.54 2.69
N TYR A 497 -2.17 -17.38 1.37
CA TYR A 497 -3.13 -16.55 0.63
C TYR A 497 -3.45 -17.10 -0.75
N GLU A 498 -4.62 -16.72 -1.23
CA GLU A 498 -5.03 -16.76 -2.62
C GLU A 498 -4.78 -15.38 -3.24
N THR A 499 -4.06 -15.33 -4.35
CA THR A 499 -3.56 -14.09 -4.94
C THR A 499 -4.08 -13.86 -6.35
N ILE A 500 -4.16 -12.59 -6.77
CA ILE A 500 -4.43 -12.18 -8.16
C ILE A 500 -3.40 -11.12 -8.54
N GLN A 501 -2.60 -11.37 -9.58
CA GLN A 501 -1.49 -10.51 -9.98
C GLN A 501 -1.69 -9.83 -11.33
N PHE A 502 -1.35 -8.53 -11.39
CA PHE A 502 -1.38 -7.69 -12.60
C PHE A 502 0.00 -7.11 -12.91
N ASN A 503 0.25 -6.88 -14.20
CA ASN A 503 1.38 -6.08 -14.65
C ASN A 503 1.10 -4.59 -14.40
N LEU A 504 2.12 -3.89 -13.93
CA LEU A 504 2.16 -2.44 -13.85
C LEU A 504 3.14 -1.88 -14.89
N LYS A 505 2.94 -0.63 -15.28
CA LYS A 505 3.93 0.10 -16.08
C LYS A 505 4.89 0.84 -15.15
N ASP A 506 6.15 0.98 -15.54
CA ASP A 506 7.20 1.64 -14.72
C ASP A 506 6.81 3.05 -14.23
N SER A 507 6.04 3.81 -15.03
CA SER A 507 5.62 5.18 -14.74
C SER A 507 4.30 5.30 -13.97
N GLU A 508 3.65 4.19 -13.60
CA GLU A 508 2.36 4.23 -12.90
C GLU A 508 2.48 4.76 -11.49
N VAL A 509 1.59 5.70 -11.16
CA VAL A 509 1.28 6.11 -9.80
C VAL A 509 0.01 5.38 -9.39
N LEU A 510 0.01 4.80 -8.20
CA LEU A 510 -1.11 4.01 -7.69
C LEU A 510 -1.76 4.70 -6.49
N TYR A 511 -3.07 4.88 -6.56
CA TYR A 511 -3.94 5.37 -5.49
C TYR A 511 -4.90 4.25 -5.05
N GLY A 512 -5.79 4.50 -4.07
CA GLY A 512 -6.71 3.47 -3.56
C GLY A 512 -6.10 2.59 -2.48
N ALA A 513 -6.83 1.65 -1.89
CA ALA A 513 -6.58 0.96 -0.61
C ALA A 513 -7.31 1.56 0.62
N GLY A 514 -8.29 2.44 0.42
CA GLY A 514 -9.07 3.06 1.51
C GLY A 514 -8.39 4.28 2.14
N ALA A 515 -8.65 4.52 3.42
CA ALA A 515 -8.09 5.60 4.22
C ALA A 515 -6.69 5.20 4.69
N ARG A 516 -5.70 6.03 4.40
CA ARG A 516 -4.28 5.88 4.77
C ARG A 516 -3.68 7.28 4.90
N ALA A 517 -2.62 7.42 5.68
CA ALA A 517 -1.75 8.59 5.67
C ALA A 517 -0.37 8.13 5.18
N LEU A 518 -0.13 8.17 3.86
CA LEU A 518 1.10 7.67 3.22
C LEU A 518 1.58 8.56 2.07
N GLY A 519 0.88 9.65 1.78
CA GLY A 519 0.96 10.37 0.52
C GLY A 519 -0.06 9.87 -0.51
N MET A 520 -0.26 10.66 -1.56
CA MET A 520 -1.18 10.30 -2.65
C MET A 520 -0.70 9.06 -3.42
N ASN A 521 0.60 8.95 -3.71
CA ASN A 521 1.16 7.75 -4.34
C ASN A 521 1.41 6.64 -3.32
N ARG A 522 0.68 5.54 -3.48
CA ARG A 522 0.74 4.36 -2.60
C ARG A 522 1.59 3.24 -3.18
N ARG A 523 2.12 3.40 -4.40
CA ARG A 523 3.06 2.44 -5.01
C ARG A 523 4.31 2.28 -4.13
N GLY A 524 4.81 1.05 -4.02
CA GLY A 524 5.92 0.66 -3.15
C GLY A 524 5.48 0.13 -1.78
N ASN A 525 4.18 0.02 -1.50
CA ASN A 525 3.66 -0.44 -0.22
C ASN A 525 2.86 -1.73 -0.35
N ARG A 526 2.96 -2.61 0.65
CA ARG A 526 2.06 -3.75 0.87
C ARG A 526 1.11 -3.45 2.01
N LEU A 527 -0.14 -3.14 1.69
CA LEU A 527 -1.13 -2.58 2.62
C LEU A 527 -2.16 -3.62 3.04
N GLN A 528 -2.38 -3.74 4.35
CA GLN A 528 -3.36 -4.68 4.88
C GLN A 528 -4.80 -4.23 4.60
N LEU A 529 -5.64 -5.18 4.19
CA LEU A 529 -7.09 -5.08 4.05
C LEU A 529 -7.76 -5.69 5.29
N TYR A 530 -7.76 -4.91 6.36
CA TYR A 530 -8.34 -5.24 7.65
C TYR A 530 -8.72 -3.91 8.32
N ASN A 531 -10.00 -3.58 8.33
CA ASN A 531 -10.48 -2.36 8.98
C ASN A 531 -9.98 -2.31 10.44
N LYS A 532 -9.28 -1.24 10.83
CA LYS A 532 -8.72 -1.17 12.20
C LYS A 532 -8.53 0.27 12.67
N ALA A 533 -9.00 0.57 13.86
CA ALA A 533 -8.70 1.86 14.49
C ALA A 533 -7.18 2.09 14.61
N HIS A 534 -6.75 3.32 14.37
CA HIS A 534 -5.40 3.79 14.68
C HIS A 534 -5.52 5.04 15.52
N TYR A 535 -5.70 4.84 16.83
CA TYR A 535 -5.81 5.94 17.78
C TYR A 535 -4.55 6.82 17.78
N GLY A 536 -4.75 8.13 17.68
CA GLY A 536 -3.67 9.12 17.77
C GLY A 536 -2.74 9.14 16.56
N TYR A 537 -3.21 8.74 15.38
CA TYR A 537 -2.39 8.84 14.17
C TYR A 537 -2.08 10.30 13.78
N GLU A 538 -0.96 10.49 13.09
CA GLU A 538 -0.51 11.81 12.60
C GLU A 538 -0.18 11.76 11.09
N THR A 539 1.09 11.96 10.72
CA THR A 539 1.54 12.09 9.32
C THR A 539 1.74 10.75 8.62
N ARG A 540 1.68 9.63 9.35
CA ARG A 540 1.84 8.29 8.76
C ARG A 540 0.91 7.27 9.40
N SER A 541 0.18 6.53 8.56
CA SER A 541 -0.66 5.41 8.96
C SER A 541 -0.89 4.46 7.78
N GLU A 542 -0.30 3.27 7.87
CA GLU A 542 -0.48 2.21 6.87
C GLU A 542 -1.77 1.43 7.03
N LEU A 543 -2.43 1.50 8.20
CA LEU A 543 -3.65 0.78 8.52
C LEU A 543 -4.58 1.67 9.34
N MET A 544 -5.81 1.85 8.85
CA MET A 544 -6.83 2.71 9.46
C MET A 544 -8.21 2.03 9.42
N ASN A 545 -9.19 2.74 9.96
CA ASN A 545 -10.57 2.30 10.18
C ASN A 545 -11.30 1.86 8.90
N PHE A 546 -10.93 2.38 7.74
CA PHE A 546 -11.66 2.11 6.50
C PHE A 546 -10.72 1.73 5.36
N THR A 547 -10.51 0.42 5.18
CA THR A 547 -9.73 -0.15 4.07
C THR A 547 -10.65 -0.51 2.90
N LEU A 548 -10.15 -0.39 1.66
CA LEU A 548 -10.91 -0.73 0.45
C LEU A 548 -10.05 -1.56 -0.51
N PRO A 549 -10.57 -2.63 -1.10
CA PRO A 549 -9.83 -3.45 -2.07
C PRO A 549 -9.87 -2.82 -3.48
N ILE A 550 -9.42 -1.56 -3.59
CA ILE A 550 -9.46 -0.75 -4.81
C ILE A 550 -8.05 -0.24 -5.13
N VAL A 551 -7.66 -0.28 -6.40
CA VAL A 551 -6.47 0.39 -6.92
C VAL A 551 -6.89 1.31 -8.04
N ILE A 552 -6.45 2.56 -8.01
CA ILE A 552 -6.68 3.55 -9.06
C ILE A 552 -5.32 3.90 -9.66
N SER A 553 -5.19 3.85 -10.98
CA SER A 553 -3.93 4.12 -11.68
C SER A 553 -3.92 5.52 -12.29
N SER A 554 -2.74 6.16 -12.36
CA SER A 554 -2.52 7.39 -13.14
C SER A 554 -2.87 7.25 -14.63
N HIS A 555 -2.97 6.03 -15.15
CA HIS A 555 -3.47 5.77 -16.51
C HIS A 555 -5.01 5.75 -16.61
N THR A 556 -5.73 6.30 -15.62
CA THR A 556 -7.20 6.49 -15.64
C THR A 556 -7.99 5.17 -15.77
N TYR A 557 -7.52 4.14 -15.07
CA TYR A 557 -8.29 2.92 -14.82
C TYR A 557 -8.32 2.60 -13.32
N LEU A 558 -9.31 1.82 -12.93
CA LEU A 558 -9.53 1.35 -11.58
C LEU A 558 -9.69 -0.18 -11.59
N LEU A 559 -8.98 -0.84 -10.68
CA LEU A 559 -9.16 -2.25 -10.34
C LEU A 559 -9.91 -2.34 -9.01
N HIS A 560 -11.07 -2.99 -9.03
CA HIS A 560 -11.84 -3.28 -7.84
C HIS A 560 -11.83 -4.78 -7.60
N PHE A 561 -11.28 -5.23 -6.48
CA PHE A 561 -11.31 -6.64 -6.09
C PHE A 561 -12.55 -6.88 -5.22
N ASP A 562 -13.58 -7.50 -5.81
CA ASP A 562 -14.88 -7.71 -5.18
C ASP A 562 -14.86 -8.92 -4.25
N ASN A 563 -14.19 -8.77 -3.10
CA ASN A 563 -13.98 -9.85 -2.15
C ASN A 563 -13.87 -9.38 -0.68
N ALA A 564 -14.75 -9.91 0.17
CA ALA A 564 -14.96 -9.48 1.56
C ALA A 564 -13.88 -9.89 2.60
N PRO A 565 -13.28 -11.09 2.53
CA PRO A 565 -12.31 -11.54 3.53
C PRO A 565 -11.07 -10.64 3.65
N ILE A 566 -10.37 -10.82 4.76
CA ILE A 566 -9.14 -10.09 5.07
C ILE A 566 -7.99 -10.49 4.12
N GLY A 567 -7.03 -9.60 3.97
CA GLY A 567 -5.91 -9.82 3.06
C GLY A 567 -4.99 -8.62 2.92
N PHE A 568 -4.39 -8.47 1.74
CA PHE A 568 -3.45 -7.39 1.42
C PHE A 568 -3.63 -6.88 -0.02
N LEU A 569 -3.27 -5.61 -0.23
CA LEU A 569 -2.95 -5.04 -1.53
C LEU A 569 -1.46 -4.72 -1.55
N ASP A 570 -0.69 -5.51 -2.29
CA ASP A 570 0.70 -5.18 -2.61
C ASP A 570 0.76 -4.32 -3.87
N LEU A 571 1.03 -3.04 -3.67
CA LEU A 571 1.14 -2.02 -4.70
C LEU A 571 2.60 -1.90 -5.17
N ASP A 572 3.23 -3.01 -5.56
CA ASP A 572 4.62 -3.07 -6.05
C ASP A 572 5.69 -2.82 -4.98
N SER A 573 5.53 -3.37 -3.79
CA SER A 573 6.48 -3.27 -2.67
C SER A 573 7.87 -3.84 -3.00
N HIS A 574 7.92 -4.81 -3.91
CA HIS A 574 9.15 -5.43 -4.41
C HIS A 574 9.77 -4.71 -5.62
N ALA A 575 9.17 -3.61 -6.10
CA ALA A 575 9.65 -2.84 -7.25
C ALA A 575 9.91 -3.69 -8.51
N ASN A 576 9.00 -4.64 -8.79
CA ASN A 576 9.09 -5.59 -9.90
C ASN A 576 7.93 -5.44 -10.90
N ASN A 577 7.26 -4.29 -10.85
CA ASN A 577 6.10 -3.91 -11.65
C ASN A 577 4.92 -4.89 -11.50
N THR A 578 4.65 -5.32 -10.26
CA THR A 578 3.53 -6.21 -9.94
C THR A 578 2.56 -5.54 -8.98
N LEU A 579 1.29 -5.57 -9.33
CA LEU A 579 0.21 -5.37 -8.37
C LEU A 579 -0.29 -6.76 -7.93
N THR A 580 -0.30 -7.03 -6.63
CA THR A 580 -0.83 -8.29 -6.07
C THR A 580 -1.98 -7.98 -5.13
N TYR A 581 -3.15 -8.54 -5.41
CA TYR A 581 -4.20 -8.69 -4.42
C TYR A 581 -4.05 -10.03 -3.72
N GLU A 582 -4.15 -10.05 -2.39
CA GLU A 582 -4.03 -11.25 -1.56
C GLU A 582 -5.26 -11.37 -0.66
N THR A 583 -5.80 -12.58 -0.51
CA THR A 583 -6.93 -12.86 0.37
C THR A 583 -6.83 -14.24 0.98
N ILE A 584 -7.42 -14.44 2.16
CA ILE A 584 -7.47 -15.77 2.79
C ILE A 584 -8.50 -16.72 2.16
N SER A 585 -9.56 -16.18 1.56
CA SER A 585 -10.66 -16.94 0.95
C SER A 585 -11.56 -16.04 0.10
N GLY A 586 -12.77 -16.50 -0.26
CA GLY A 586 -13.82 -15.70 -0.89
C GLY A 586 -13.79 -15.64 -2.41
N ARG A 587 -14.44 -14.64 -2.99
CA ARG A 587 -14.57 -14.43 -4.45
C ARG A 587 -13.22 -14.09 -5.08
N LYS A 588 -12.88 -14.73 -6.20
CA LYS A 588 -11.73 -14.36 -7.05
C LYS A 588 -12.20 -13.52 -8.21
N THR A 589 -12.89 -12.45 -7.86
CA THR A 589 -13.58 -11.56 -8.80
C THR A 589 -12.95 -10.19 -8.73
N TYR A 590 -12.64 -9.63 -9.90
CA TYR A 590 -12.23 -8.25 -10.01
C TYR A 590 -12.95 -7.56 -11.18
N GLN A 591 -13.11 -6.25 -11.07
CA GLN A 591 -13.60 -5.41 -12.15
C GLN A 591 -12.51 -4.45 -12.62
N VAL A 592 -12.39 -4.32 -13.93
CA VAL A 592 -11.62 -3.27 -14.60
C VAL A 592 -12.60 -2.19 -15.02
N VAL A 593 -12.46 -1.01 -14.43
CA VAL A 593 -13.26 0.19 -14.73
C VAL A 593 -12.33 1.20 -15.40
N VAL A 594 -12.77 1.79 -16.51
CA VAL A 594 -12.01 2.81 -17.26
C VAL A 594 -12.83 4.07 -17.41
N GLY A 595 -12.19 5.19 -17.74
CA GLY A 595 -12.89 6.43 -18.07
C GLY A 595 -12.03 7.39 -18.87
N ASP A 596 -12.68 8.29 -19.62
CA ASP A 596 -12.00 9.31 -20.43
C ASP A 596 -11.44 10.47 -19.59
N SER A 597 -11.90 10.59 -18.35
CA SER A 597 -11.43 11.56 -17.35
C SER A 597 -11.55 10.97 -15.95
N TRP A 598 -10.93 11.62 -14.97
CA TRP A 598 -11.04 11.22 -13.56
C TRP A 598 -12.47 11.23 -13.04
N LEU A 599 -13.27 12.23 -13.42
CA LEU A 599 -14.68 12.31 -13.04
C LEU A 599 -15.48 11.18 -13.69
N ASN A 600 -15.25 10.89 -14.97
CA ASN A 600 -15.92 9.78 -15.65
C ASN A 600 -15.51 8.40 -15.09
N LEU A 601 -14.25 8.22 -14.69
CA LEU A 601 -13.80 6.99 -14.04
C LEU A 601 -14.57 6.73 -12.73
N ILE A 602 -14.73 7.76 -11.91
CA ILE A 602 -15.47 7.68 -10.64
C ILE A 602 -16.97 7.50 -10.89
N ASP A 603 -17.51 8.14 -11.92
CA ASP A 603 -18.89 7.96 -12.37
C ASP A 603 -19.17 6.50 -12.76
N ASN A 604 -18.29 5.91 -13.56
CA ASN A 604 -18.38 4.49 -13.94
C ASN A 604 -18.27 3.56 -12.71
N TYR A 605 -17.35 3.84 -11.78
CA TYR A 605 -17.21 3.04 -10.56
C TYR A 605 -18.44 3.16 -9.63
N THR A 606 -19.01 4.34 -9.48
CA THR A 606 -20.20 4.55 -8.65
C THR A 606 -21.49 4.14 -9.36
N ASN A 607 -21.51 4.03 -10.70
CA ASN A 607 -22.57 3.32 -11.43
C ASN A 607 -22.53 1.81 -11.12
N LEU A 608 -21.33 1.23 -11.00
CA LEU A 608 -21.15 -0.18 -10.62
C LEU A 608 -21.59 -0.47 -9.18
N THR A 609 -21.23 0.40 -8.24
CA THR A 609 -21.32 0.15 -6.78
C THR A 609 -22.42 0.93 -6.06
N GLY A 610 -23.07 1.86 -6.74
CA GLY A 610 -24.14 2.74 -6.26
C GLY A 610 -23.67 4.19 -6.01
N LYS A 611 -24.53 5.15 -6.39
CA LYS A 611 -24.34 6.57 -6.12
C LYS A 611 -24.61 6.89 -4.66
N GLN A 612 -23.90 7.87 -4.12
CA GLN A 612 -24.15 8.32 -2.77
C GLN A 612 -25.46 9.15 -2.73
N PRO A 613 -26.43 8.82 -1.86
CA PRO A 613 -27.62 9.64 -1.71
C PRO A 613 -27.27 11.07 -1.26
N LEU A 614 -28.11 12.04 -1.66
CA LEU A 614 -28.09 13.36 -1.03
C LEU A 614 -28.31 13.21 0.48
N LEU A 615 -27.52 13.94 1.28
CA LEU A 615 -27.76 14.07 2.71
C LEU A 615 -28.91 15.07 2.96
N PRO A 616 -29.53 15.05 4.15
CA PRO A 616 -30.39 16.17 4.53
C PRO A 616 -29.56 17.46 4.60
N ARG A 617 -30.14 18.60 4.19
CA ARG A 617 -29.40 19.87 4.05
C ARG A 617 -28.66 20.29 5.33
N TRP A 618 -29.23 20.01 6.49
CA TRP A 618 -28.62 20.30 7.80
C TRP A 618 -27.28 19.59 8.03
N ALA A 619 -26.99 18.49 7.31
CA ALA A 619 -25.71 17.81 7.37
C ALA A 619 -24.53 18.65 6.84
N LEU A 620 -24.82 19.70 6.06
CA LEU A 620 -23.82 20.65 5.58
C LEU A 620 -23.54 21.80 6.58
N GLY A 621 -24.34 21.91 7.66
CA GLY A 621 -24.17 22.89 8.72
C GLY A 621 -23.07 22.52 9.72
N ASN A 622 -22.98 23.28 10.81
CA ASN A 622 -22.05 23.08 11.91
C ASN A 622 -22.66 22.18 13.00
N PHE A 623 -21.84 21.29 13.54
CA PHE A 623 -22.22 20.33 14.57
C PHE A 623 -21.61 20.68 15.92
N SER A 624 -22.40 20.50 16.98
CA SER A 624 -21.95 20.48 18.36
C SER A 624 -21.65 19.03 18.75
N SER A 625 -20.40 18.68 19.00
CA SER A 625 -20.00 17.33 19.37
C SER A 625 -18.76 17.36 20.25
N ARG A 626 -18.67 16.40 21.17
CA ARG A 626 -17.52 16.04 22.01
C ARG A 626 -17.70 14.58 22.43
N PHE A 627 -16.63 13.94 22.87
CA PHE A 627 -16.68 12.72 23.66
C PHE A 627 -16.46 13.12 25.12
N GLY A 628 -17.49 13.32 25.95
CA GLY A 628 -18.93 13.33 25.62
C GLY A 628 -19.74 14.31 26.49
N TYR A 629 -21.01 14.56 26.14
CA TYR A 629 -21.93 15.30 27.02
C TYR A 629 -22.48 14.39 28.11
N HIS A 630 -22.32 14.76 29.38
CA HIS A 630 -22.68 13.90 30.52
C HIS A 630 -24.13 14.07 30.98
N SER A 631 -24.86 15.06 30.49
CA SER A 631 -26.24 15.31 30.91
C SER A 631 -27.08 16.07 29.88
N GLN A 632 -28.41 15.97 30.03
CA GLN A 632 -29.36 16.79 29.29
C GLN A 632 -29.13 18.31 29.52
N GLU A 633 -28.76 18.72 30.73
CA GLU A 633 -28.53 20.12 31.08
C GLU A 633 -27.34 20.69 30.30
N GLU A 634 -26.21 19.98 30.30
CA GLU A 634 -25.00 20.38 29.57
C GLU A 634 -25.25 20.54 28.06
N VAL A 635 -26.05 19.64 27.47
CA VAL A 635 -26.45 19.73 26.06
C VAL A 635 -27.23 21.03 25.80
N MET A 636 -28.20 21.32 26.65
CA MET A 636 -29.03 22.53 26.51
C MET A 636 -28.21 23.80 26.69
N GLU A 637 -27.36 23.86 27.71
CA GLU A 637 -26.48 25.01 27.96
C GLU A 637 -25.48 25.25 26.82
N THR A 638 -24.92 24.17 26.25
CA THR A 638 -23.97 24.28 25.14
C THR A 638 -24.64 24.86 23.90
N ILE A 639 -25.84 24.38 23.55
CA ILE A 639 -26.59 24.91 22.41
C ILE A 639 -27.04 26.35 22.65
N ASP A 640 -27.40 26.71 23.88
CA ASP A 640 -27.76 28.08 24.23
C ASP A 640 -26.58 29.03 24.05
N LYS A 641 -25.36 28.58 24.42
CA LYS A 641 -24.12 29.33 24.15
C LYS A 641 -23.85 29.54 22.66
N PHE A 642 -24.10 28.56 21.80
CA PHE A 642 -23.96 28.77 20.35
C PHE A 642 -24.85 29.90 19.85
N ILE A 643 -26.11 29.93 20.31
CA ILE A 643 -27.09 30.95 19.94
C ILE A 643 -26.71 32.32 20.52
N GLU A 644 -26.32 32.38 21.80
CA GLU A 644 -25.88 33.61 22.48
C GLU A 644 -24.63 34.22 21.81
N GLU A 645 -23.70 33.36 21.38
CA GLU A 645 -22.45 33.74 20.75
C GLU A 645 -22.59 33.98 19.24
N ASP A 646 -23.80 33.93 18.66
CA ASP A 646 -24.04 34.13 17.23
C ASP A 646 -23.19 33.19 16.34
N ILE A 647 -23.03 31.94 16.80
CA ILE A 647 -22.33 30.87 16.08
C ILE A 647 -23.39 29.87 15.57
N PRO A 648 -23.57 29.73 14.25
CA PRO A 648 -24.54 28.80 13.68
C PRO A 648 -24.33 27.35 14.13
N VAL A 649 -25.44 26.62 14.34
CA VAL A 649 -25.43 25.20 14.73
C VAL A 649 -26.70 24.49 14.22
N ASP A 650 -26.54 23.31 13.64
CA ASP A 650 -27.65 22.53 13.06
C ASP A 650 -27.87 21.17 13.72
N ALA A 651 -26.87 20.63 14.41
CA ALA A 651 -26.99 19.34 15.06
C ALA A 651 -26.14 19.23 16.32
N VAL A 652 -26.60 18.43 17.27
CA VAL A 652 -25.83 17.97 18.43
C VAL A 652 -25.68 16.46 18.40
N ILE A 653 -24.47 15.97 18.67
CA ILE A 653 -24.15 14.55 18.74
C ILE A 653 -23.94 14.18 20.21
N LEU A 654 -24.70 13.20 20.70
CA LEU A 654 -24.51 12.62 22.03
C LEU A 654 -23.70 11.34 21.92
N ASP A 655 -22.49 11.39 22.48
CA ASP A 655 -21.60 10.25 22.66
C ASP A 655 -22.14 9.29 23.75
N LEU A 656 -21.37 8.23 24.08
CA LEU A 656 -21.75 7.06 24.87
C LEU A 656 -22.43 7.35 26.22
N TYR A 657 -22.29 8.56 26.76
CA TYR A 657 -22.92 8.95 28.01
C TYR A 657 -24.45 9.02 27.95
N TRP A 658 -25.04 9.05 26.76
CA TRP A 658 -26.50 9.00 26.64
C TRP A 658 -27.08 7.67 27.15
N PHE A 659 -26.31 6.57 27.14
CA PHE A 659 -26.73 5.25 27.62
C PHE A 659 -26.02 4.75 28.88
N GLY A 660 -25.15 5.56 29.49
CA GLY A 660 -24.46 5.23 30.74
C GLY A 660 -23.69 6.42 31.33
N LYS A 661 -23.32 6.36 32.61
CA LYS A 661 -22.56 7.46 33.25
C LYS A 661 -21.04 7.32 33.13
N ASP A 662 -20.56 6.11 32.85
CA ASP A 662 -19.15 5.74 32.79
C ASP A 662 -18.82 5.26 31.38
N ILE A 663 -17.60 5.52 30.92
CA ILE A 663 -17.08 5.02 29.64
C ILE A 663 -17.23 3.49 29.56
N LYS A 664 -16.95 2.78 30.66
CA LYS A 664 -16.94 1.32 30.72
C LYS A 664 -18.22 0.76 31.32
N GLY A 665 -18.57 -0.47 30.92
CA GLY A 665 -19.59 -1.28 31.58
C GLY A 665 -21.05 -1.06 31.12
N THR A 666 -21.34 -0.03 30.32
CA THR A 666 -22.72 0.30 29.90
C THR A 666 -22.99 0.16 28.39
N MET A 667 -21.95 -0.05 27.58
CA MET A 667 -22.09 -0.25 26.14
C MET A 667 -23.01 -1.44 25.82
N GLY A 668 -23.96 -1.21 24.91
CA GLY A 668 -25.02 -2.15 24.58
C GLY A 668 -26.32 -1.97 25.39
N ASN A 669 -26.39 -1.01 26.32
CA ASN A 669 -27.67 -0.64 26.95
C ASN A 669 -28.65 -0.10 25.89
N LEU A 670 -28.15 0.70 24.93
CA LEU A 670 -28.90 1.25 23.79
C LEU A 670 -30.25 1.90 24.20
N GLU A 671 -30.25 2.51 25.38
CA GLU A 671 -31.38 3.21 25.96
C GLU A 671 -30.91 4.36 26.85
N TRP A 672 -31.77 5.35 27.05
CA TRP A 672 -31.41 6.57 27.78
C TRP A 672 -31.07 6.30 29.25
N HIS A 673 -29.88 6.70 29.69
CA HIS A 673 -29.53 6.77 31.11
C HIS A 673 -30.31 7.91 31.79
N LYS A 674 -31.42 7.55 32.45
CA LYS A 674 -32.42 8.51 32.94
C LYS A 674 -31.96 9.45 34.04
N ASP A 675 -30.91 9.12 34.78
CA ASP A 675 -30.38 10.01 35.81
C ASP A 675 -29.71 11.24 35.18
N SER A 676 -28.95 11.05 34.09
CA SER A 676 -28.32 12.13 33.31
C SER A 676 -29.25 12.75 32.26
N PHE A 677 -30.13 11.94 31.66
CA PHE A 677 -31.06 12.34 30.60
C PHE A 677 -32.50 12.02 31.02
N PRO A 678 -33.08 12.77 31.97
CA PRO A 678 -34.39 12.44 32.55
C PRO A 678 -35.54 12.60 31.54
N ASN A 679 -35.46 13.58 30.64
CA ASN A 679 -36.55 13.95 29.73
C ASN A 679 -36.10 14.04 28.25
N PRO A 680 -35.55 12.97 27.65
CA PRO A 680 -34.90 13.03 26.35
C PRO A 680 -35.85 13.41 25.22
N LYS A 681 -37.11 12.96 25.25
CA LYS A 681 -38.13 13.37 24.27
C LYS A 681 -38.39 14.88 24.32
N GLN A 682 -38.39 15.47 25.51
CA GLN A 682 -38.56 16.92 25.68
C GLN A 682 -37.30 17.66 25.24
N MET A 683 -36.11 17.15 25.55
CA MET A 683 -34.84 17.70 25.08
C MET A 683 -34.81 17.75 23.54
N ILE A 684 -35.04 16.62 22.87
CA ILE A 684 -35.09 16.53 21.39
C ILE A 684 -36.11 17.52 20.81
N LYS A 685 -37.31 17.60 21.38
CA LYS A 685 -38.34 18.55 20.94
C LYS A 685 -37.88 20.00 21.09
N THR A 686 -37.21 20.31 22.20
CA THR A 686 -36.71 21.66 22.51
C THR A 686 -35.57 22.05 21.56
N LEU A 687 -34.60 21.16 21.36
CA LEU A 687 -33.52 21.34 20.38
C LEU A 687 -34.07 21.55 18.98
N ARG A 688 -35.04 20.74 18.54
CA ARG A 688 -35.67 20.89 17.24
C ARG A 688 -36.37 22.24 17.08
N ALA A 689 -37.01 22.75 18.14
CA ALA A 689 -37.63 24.09 18.13
C ALA A 689 -36.58 25.22 18.03
N LYS A 690 -35.34 24.97 18.44
CA LYS A 690 -34.16 25.82 18.21
C LYS A 690 -33.45 25.51 16.88
N ASN A 691 -34.08 24.74 16.00
CA ASN A 691 -33.54 24.28 14.72
C ASN A 691 -32.34 23.32 14.80
N VAL A 692 -32.04 22.74 15.96
CA VAL A 692 -30.95 21.80 16.17
C VAL A 692 -31.46 20.35 16.17
N GLU A 693 -30.89 19.51 15.33
CA GLU A 693 -31.17 18.07 15.26
C GLU A 693 -30.35 17.28 16.29
N THR A 694 -30.82 16.10 16.70
CA THR A 694 -30.14 15.24 17.69
C THR A 694 -29.68 13.94 17.04
N ILE A 695 -28.42 13.59 17.26
CA ILE A 695 -27.77 12.35 16.79
C ILE A 695 -27.27 11.58 18.01
N LEU A 696 -27.36 10.24 17.96
CA LEU A 696 -26.85 9.36 19.00
C LEU A 696 -25.76 8.45 18.47
N VAL A 697 -24.72 8.23 19.29
CA VAL A 697 -23.76 7.15 19.07
C VAL A 697 -24.37 5.79 19.40
N THR A 698 -23.95 4.77 18.68
CA THR A 698 -24.30 3.36 18.86
C THR A 698 -23.12 2.50 18.44
N GLU A 699 -22.93 1.37 19.11
CA GLU A 699 -21.84 0.43 18.87
C GLU A 699 -22.37 -0.99 18.63
N PRO A 700 -21.61 -1.87 17.97
CA PRO A 700 -22.06 -3.23 17.66
C PRO A 700 -21.91 -4.24 18.81
N PHE A 701 -21.48 -3.78 20.00
CA PHE A 701 -21.11 -4.62 21.12
C PHE A 701 -22.16 -4.59 22.24
N ILE A 702 -22.37 -5.75 22.89
CA ILE A 702 -23.16 -5.85 24.12
C ILE A 702 -22.25 -6.35 25.22
N LEU A 703 -21.97 -5.48 26.22
CA LEU A 703 -21.17 -5.88 27.37
C LEU A 703 -21.94 -6.87 28.25
N THR A 704 -21.24 -7.76 28.94
CA THR A 704 -21.87 -8.68 29.91
C THR A 704 -22.46 -7.98 31.13
N THR A 705 -22.09 -6.72 31.35
CA THR A 705 -22.66 -5.83 32.37
C THR A 705 -23.78 -4.93 31.83
N SER A 706 -24.04 -4.94 30.52
CA SER A 706 -25.19 -4.24 29.94
C SER A 706 -26.49 -4.83 30.48
N ASN A 707 -27.49 -3.98 30.70
CA ASN A 707 -28.81 -4.43 31.11
C ASN A 707 -29.56 -5.23 30.01
N ARG A 708 -29.02 -5.29 28.79
CA ARG A 708 -29.52 -6.10 27.67
C ARG A 708 -28.74 -7.40 27.46
N TRP A 709 -27.74 -7.72 28.28
CA TRP A 709 -26.96 -8.94 28.09
C TRP A 709 -27.82 -10.21 28.11
N GLU A 710 -28.64 -10.39 29.15
CA GLU A 710 -29.51 -11.56 29.28
C GLU A 710 -30.55 -11.64 28.16
N GLU A 711 -31.08 -10.50 27.72
CA GLU A 711 -31.95 -10.41 26.54
C GLU A 711 -31.21 -10.88 25.28
N ALA A 712 -29.99 -10.39 25.06
CA ALA A 712 -29.19 -10.72 23.89
C ALA A 712 -28.83 -12.22 23.80
N VAL A 713 -28.54 -12.83 24.96
CA VAL A 713 -28.31 -14.28 25.06
C VAL A 713 -29.60 -15.06 24.80
N ALA A 714 -30.70 -14.66 25.44
CA ALA A 714 -31.99 -15.37 25.32
C ALA A 714 -32.61 -15.28 23.92
N THR A 715 -32.38 -14.18 23.21
CA THR A 715 -32.87 -13.94 21.83
C THR A 715 -31.92 -14.41 20.74
N ASP A 716 -30.78 -14.99 21.13
CA ASP A 716 -29.81 -15.62 20.23
C ASP A 716 -29.21 -14.67 19.18
N ILE A 717 -28.93 -13.41 19.55
CA ILE A 717 -28.48 -12.38 18.60
C ILE A 717 -26.95 -12.21 18.51
N LEU A 718 -26.20 -12.83 19.42
CA LEU A 718 -24.74 -12.67 19.52
C LEU A 718 -24.01 -13.71 18.67
N ALA A 719 -22.89 -13.30 18.07
CA ALA A 719 -22.00 -14.20 17.34
C ALA A 719 -21.44 -15.30 18.25
N LYS A 720 -21.05 -16.43 17.65
CA LYS A 720 -20.86 -17.70 18.35
C LYS A 720 -19.42 -18.18 18.41
N ASP A 721 -19.14 -19.05 19.39
CA ASP A 721 -17.96 -19.89 19.42
C ASP A 721 -18.17 -21.19 18.61
N SER A 722 -17.13 -22.02 18.52
CA SER A 722 -17.15 -23.28 17.75
C SER A 722 -18.10 -24.35 18.30
N ILE A 723 -18.69 -24.16 19.48
CA ILE A 723 -19.65 -25.09 20.09
C ILE A 723 -21.07 -24.48 20.20
N GLY A 724 -21.28 -23.28 19.67
CA GLY A 724 -22.59 -22.62 19.55
C GLY A 724 -22.98 -21.70 20.71
N ASN A 725 -22.09 -21.41 21.66
CA ASN A 725 -22.37 -20.43 22.72
C ASN A 725 -22.08 -19.00 22.24
N PRO A 726 -22.67 -17.96 22.84
CA PRO A 726 -22.24 -16.58 22.63
C PRO A 726 -20.73 -16.42 22.87
N PHE A 727 -19.99 -15.95 21.85
CA PHE A 727 -18.56 -15.74 21.94
C PHE A 727 -18.27 -14.51 22.80
N LYS A 728 -17.54 -14.69 23.91
CA LYS A 728 -17.17 -13.60 24.83
C LYS A 728 -15.68 -13.32 24.80
N TYR A 729 -15.31 -12.06 24.95
CA TYR A 729 -13.91 -11.61 25.02
C TYR A 729 -13.80 -10.29 25.77
N ASP A 730 -12.60 -9.99 26.27
CA ASP A 730 -12.31 -8.72 26.91
C ASP A 730 -11.87 -7.68 25.87
N PHE A 731 -12.37 -6.46 26.04
CA PHE A 731 -12.04 -5.29 25.25
C PHE A 731 -12.00 -4.04 26.16
N TYR A 732 -11.61 -2.88 25.64
CA TYR A 732 -11.38 -1.65 26.40
C TYR A 732 -12.55 -1.28 27.33
N PHE A 733 -13.79 -1.40 26.84
CA PHE A 733 -15.01 -1.03 27.57
C PHE A 733 -15.52 -2.12 28.55
N GLY A 734 -15.03 -3.35 28.43
CA GLY A 734 -15.42 -4.48 29.29
C GLY A 734 -15.45 -5.84 28.57
N ASN A 735 -15.88 -6.87 29.30
CA ASN A 735 -16.15 -8.19 28.73
C ASN A 735 -17.42 -8.15 27.87
N THR A 736 -17.35 -8.60 26.63
CA THR A 736 -18.36 -8.30 25.61
C THR A 736 -18.72 -9.48 24.72
N GLY A 737 -19.86 -9.37 24.04
CA GLY A 737 -20.19 -10.08 22.80
C GLY A 737 -20.40 -9.10 21.63
N LEU A 738 -20.40 -9.62 20.41
CA LEU A 738 -20.68 -8.86 19.18
C LEU A 738 -22.06 -9.24 18.64
N ILE A 739 -22.87 -8.26 18.25
CA ILE A 739 -24.16 -8.50 17.59
C ILE A 739 -23.90 -9.15 16.23
N ASP A 740 -24.49 -10.32 15.99
CA ASP A 740 -24.41 -10.99 14.70
C ASP A 740 -25.49 -10.48 13.73
N ILE A 741 -25.17 -9.39 13.02
CA ILE A 741 -26.04 -8.78 12.02
C ILE A 741 -26.31 -9.66 10.79
N TYR A 742 -25.58 -10.78 10.66
CA TYR A 742 -25.77 -11.76 9.59
C TYR A 742 -26.76 -12.86 9.98
N SER A 743 -27.09 -12.98 11.27
CA SER A 743 -28.21 -13.81 11.73
C SER A 743 -29.53 -13.06 11.53
N ASN A 744 -30.62 -13.79 11.23
CA ASN A 744 -31.94 -13.17 11.07
C ASN A 744 -32.40 -12.48 12.38
N GLN A 745 -32.12 -13.11 13.53
CA GLN A 745 -32.47 -12.61 14.86
C GLN A 745 -31.69 -11.35 15.19
N GLY A 746 -30.35 -11.36 15.05
CA GLY A 746 -29.51 -10.20 15.35
C GLY A 746 -29.78 -9.02 14.44
N ASN A 747 -29.97 -9.27 13.13
CA ASN A 747 -30.39 -8.24 12.20
C ASN A 747 -31.72 -7.58 12.61
N THR A 748 -32.75 -8.40 12.85
CA THR A 748 -34.09 -7.91 13.20
C THR A 748 -34.08 -7.16 14.53
N TRP A 749 -33.39 -7.70 15.53
CA TRP A 749 -33.29 -7.08 16.85
C TRP A 749 -32.64 -5.70 16.77
N PHE A 750 -31.46 -5.61 16.13
CA PHE A 750 -30.74 -4.34 16.06
C PHE A 750 -31.48 -3.31 15.21
N LYS A 751 -32.10 -3.75 14.10
CA LYS A 751 -32.97 -2.91 13.26
C LYS A 751 -34.13 -2.32 14.07
N ASN A 752 -34.74 -3.10 14.96
CA ASN A 752 -35.82 -2.63 15.85
C ASN A 752 -35.34 -1.62 16.90
N ILE A 753 -34.11 -1.73 17.40
CA ILE A 753 -33.51 -0.70 18.27
C ILE A 753 -33.43 0.64 17.53
N TYR A 754 -32.86 0.67 16.33
CA TYR A 754 -32.78 1.89 15.51
C TYR A 754 -34.17 2.48 15.20
N LYS A 755 -35.14 1.63 14.85
CA LYS A 755 -36.53 2.07 14.62
C LYS A 755 -37.14 2.70 15.88
N GLY A 756 -36.90 2.10 17.03
CA GLY A 756 -37.34 2.61 18.33
C GLY A 756 -36.74 3.98 18.67
N LEU A 757 -35.44 4.17 18.42
CA LEU A 757 -34.75 5.46 18.62
C LEU A 757 -35.22 6.52 17.60
N ALA A 758 -35.35 6.17 16.32
CA ALA A 758 -35.85 7.07 15.28
C ALA A 758 -37.27 7.56 15.59
N THR A 759 -38.14 6.69 16.11
CA THR A 759 -39.51 7.04 16.53
C THR A 759 -39.54 8.06 17.68
N GLN A 760 -38.47 8.15 18.49
CA GLN A 760 -38.35 9.17 19.54
C GLN A 760 -37.99 10.55 18.99
N GLY A 761 -37.64 10.66 17.71
CA GLY A 761 -37.25 11.90 17.04
C GLY A 761 -35.75 12.06 16.84
N ILE A 762 -34.94 11.01 17.01
CA ILE A 762 -33.54 11.03 16.61
C ILE A 762 -33.43 11.24 15.10
N ALA A 763 -32.56 12.15 14.68
CA ALA A 763 -32.47 12.62 13.30
C ALA A 763 -31.37 11.92 12.48
N GLY A 764 -30.40 11.31 13.16
CA GLY A 764 -29.29 10.58 12.55
C GLY A 764 -28.62 9.69 13.58
N PHE A 765 -27.78 8.77 13.09
CA PHE A 765 -27.07 7.83 13.94
C PHE A 765 -25.57 7.88 13.64
N TRP A 766 -24.79 7.79 14.70
CA TRP A 766 -23.36 7.57 14.64
C TRP A 766 -23.08 6.11 15.04
N GLY A 767 -22.67 5.28 14.08
CA GLY A 767 -22.22 3.92 14.33
C GLY A 767 -20.71 3.88 14.51
N ASP A 768 -20.25 3.78 15.75
CA ASP A 768 -18.82 3.74 16.06
C ASP A 768 -18.32 2.30 16.25
N LEU A 769 -17.00 2.14 16.16
CA LEU A 769 -16.29 0.86 16.35
C LEU A 769 -16.71 -0.24 15.37
N GLY A 770 -17.17 0.15 14.18
CA GLY A 770 -17.76 -0.71 13.16
C GLY A 770 -16.77 -1.49 12.30
N GLU A 771 -15.46 -1.45 12.61
CA GLU A 771 -14.44 -2.22 11.88
C GLU A 771 -14.78 -3.72 11.78
N PRO A 772 -15.20 -4.44 12.85
CA PRO A 772 -15.31 -4.08 14.28
C PRO A 772 -13.97 -3.94 15.00
N GLU A 773 -13.84 -2.97 15.93
CA GLU A 773 -12.53 -2.59 16.51
C GLU A 773 -11.77 -3.78 17.14
N VAL A 774 -12.50 -4.69 17.77
CA VAL A 774 -11.99 -6.01 18.15
C VAL A 774 -12.88 -7.08 17.54
N HIS A 775 -12.29 -7.91 16.69
CA HIS A 775 -12.99 -8.99 16.00
C HIS A 775 -12.15 -10.28 16.03
N PRO A 776 -12.24 -11.09 17.09
CA PRO A 776 -11.38 -12.26 17.27
C PRO A 776 -11.61 -13.32 16.18
N SER A 777 -10.53 -13.90 15.64
CA SER A 777 -10.62 -14.87 14.53
C SER A 777 -11.41 -16.16 14.86
N LYS A 778 -11.58 -16.47 16.14
CA LYS A 778 -12.36 -17.62 16.63
C LYS A 778 -13.87 -17.34 16.71
N LEU A 779 -14.30 -16.09 16.53
CA LEU A 779 -15.70 -15.71 16.50
C LEU A 779 -16.31 -16.14 15.15
N ILE A 780 -17.51 -16.72 15.22
CA ILE A 780 -18.24 -17.26 14.08
C ILE A 780 -19.56 -16.50 13.93
N HIS A 781 -19.76 -15.89 12.77
CA HIS A 781 -21.03 -15.31 12.36
C HIS A 781 -21.89 -16.35 11.63
N ALA A 782 -23.19 -16.09 11.51
CA ALA A 782 -24.13 -16.97 10.81
C ALA A 782 -23.75 -17.29 9.36
N THR A 783 -23.00 -16.40 8.68
CA THR A 783 -22.63 -16.54 7.27
C THR A 783 -21.15 -16.81 7.02
N GLY A 784 -20.30 -16.84 8.05
CA GLY A 784 -18.85 -17.03 7.89
C GLY A 784 -18.05 -16.76 9.16
N THR A 785 -16.75 -17.02 9.10
CA THR A 785 -15.84 -16.68 10.20
C THR A 785 -15.63 -15.17 10.31
N ALA A 786 -15.17 -14.70 11.46
CA ALA A 786 -14.78 -13.31 11.68
C ALA A 786 -13.90 -12.76 10.55
N ASN A 787 -12.87 -13.51 10.15
CA ASN A 787 -11.92 -13.08 9.12
C ASN A 787 -12.53 -13.04 7.69
N GLU A 788 -13.64 -13.73 7.44
CA GLU A 788 -14.31 -13.74 6.14
C GLU A 788 -15.27 -12.56 5.96
N VAL A 789 -15.82 -12.05 7.06
CA VAL A 789 -16.82 -10.99 7.06
C VAL A 789 -16.32 -9.68 7.68
N HIS A 790 -15.07 -9.64 8.14
CA HIS A 790 -14.51 -8.50 8.88
C HIS A 790 -14.72 -7.18 8.14
N ASN A 791 -14.22 -7.06 6.91
CA ASN A 791 -14.24 -5.80 6.17
C ASN A 791 -15.65 -5.38 5.71
N ILE A 792 -16.65 -6.27 5.76
CA ILE A 792 -18.04 -5.99 5.36
C ILE A 792 -18.98 -5.78 6.54
N TYR A 793 -18.53 -5.94 7.80
CA TYR A 793 -19.39 -5.74 8.97
C TYR A 793 -19.97 -4.32 9.02
N GLY A 794 -19.12 -3.29 9.00
CA GLY A 794 -19.56 -1.88 8.96
C GLY A 794 -20.40 -1.55 7.71
N HIS A 795 -20.16 -2.24 6.59
CA HIS A 795 -20.93 -2.07 5.36
C HIS A 795 -22.37 -2.57 5.51
N ASP A 796 -22.55 -3.79 5.99
CA ASP A 796 -23.87 -4.39 6.17
C ASP A 796 -24.59 -3.81 7.41
N TRP A 797 -23.85 -3.28 8.38
CA TRP A 797 -24.43 -2.48 9.46
C TRP A 797 -24.97 -1.14 8.96
N ALA A 798 -24.25 -0.42 8.09
CA ALA A 798 -24.75 0.80 7.47
C ALA A 798 -26.03 0.55 6.66
N LYS A 799 -26.10 -0.57 5.94
CA LYS A 799 -27.31 -1.03 5.26
C LYS A 799 -28.47 -1.19 6.25
N LEU A 800 -28.24 -1.89 7.36
CA LEU A 800 -29.25 -2.13 8.39
C LEU A 800 -29.81 -0.80 8.94
N VAL A 801 -28.93 0.16 9.26
CA VAL A 801 -29.34 1.49 9.75
C VAL A 801 -30.09 2.28 8.68
N TYR A 802 -29.65 2.22 7.42
CA TYR A 802 -30.32 2.87 6.29
C TYR A 802 -31.75 2.35 6.12
N GLU A 803 -31.93 1.04 6.07
CA GLU A 803 -33.24 0.42 5.96
C GLU A 803 -34.12 0.71 7.19
N ALA A 804 -33.56 0.68 8.40
CA ALA A 804 -34.28 1.03 9.63
C ALA A 804 -34.86 2.45 9.56
N ASN A 805 -34.07 3.42 9.08
CA ASN A 805 -34.50 4.80 8.96
C ASN A 805 -35.60 4.96 7.91
N LEU A 806 -35.47 4.33 6.74
CA LEU A 806 -36.47 4.40 5.68
C LEU A 806 -37.78 3.69 6.03
N GLU A 807 -37.74 2.64 6.85
CA GLU A 807 -38.95 1.99 7.35
C GLU A 807 -39.76 2.88 8.31
N VAL A 808 -39.11 3.76 9.07
CA VAL A 808 -39.78 4.71 9.97
C VAL A 808 -40.20 5.98 9.23
N ASN A 809 -39.30 6.54 8.42
CA ASN A 809 -39.49 7.79 7.70
C ASN A 809 -39.08 7.63 6.22
N PRO A 810 -39.92 7.01 5.37
CA PRO A 810 -39.56 6.71 3.97
C PRO A 810 -39.27 7.97 3.13
N ASN A 811 -39.77 9.12 3.56
CA ASN A 811 -39.60 10.42 2.91
C ASN A 811 -38.52 11.30 3.55
N LYS A 812 -37.68 10.79 4.48
CA LYS A 812 -36.61 11.60 5.10
C LYS A 812 -35.25 10.97 4.85
N ARG A 813 -34.29 11.77 4.37
CA ARG A 813 -32.92 11.31 4.12
C ARG A 813 -32.26 10.84 5.42
N PRO A 814 -31.76 9.60 5.49
CA PRO A 814 -30.98 9.15 6.63
C PRO A 814 -29.67 9.93 6.76
N PHE A 815 -29.21 10.13 8.01
CA PHE A 815 -27.85 10.57 8.32
C PHE A 815 -27.15 9.44 9.07
N ILE A 816 -26.09 8.88 8.47
CA ILE A 816 -25.41 7.68 8.98
C ILE A 816 -23.90 7.97 9.01
N LEU A 817 -23.41 8.39 10.17
CA LEU A 817 -21.99 8.61 10.45
C LEU A 817 -21.37 7.29 10.89
N MET A 818 -20.41 6.73 10.15
CA MET A 818 -19.80 5.44 10.52
C MET A 818 -18.30 5.37 10.19
N ARG A 819 -17.53 4.73 11.07
CA ARG A 819 -16.06 4.73 10.99
C ARG A 819 -15.54 3.79 9.91
N ALA A 820 -16.21 2.68 9.68
CA ALA A 820 -15.76 1.62 8.80
C ALA A 820 -16.86 1.17 7.85
N GLY A 821 -16.46 0.58 6.73
CA GLY A 821 -17.36 0.02 5.73
C GLY A 821 -16.59 -0.78 4.69
N TYR A 822 -17.15 -0.86 3.49
CA TYR A 822 -16.58 -1.58 2.35
C TYR A 822 -16.87 -0.83 1.04
N SER A 823 -16.35 -1.34 -0.09
CA SER A 823 -16.71 -0.86 -1.42
C SER A 823 -18.22 -0.79 -1.59
N GLY A 824 -18.73 0.36 -2.05
CA GLY A 824 -20.16 0.57 -2.27
C GLY A 824 -20.95 1.03 -1.04
N SER A 825 -20.34 1.18 0.15
CA SER A 825 -21.02 1.70 1.34
C SER A 825 -21.67 3.08 1.13
N GLN A 826 -21.17 3.89 0.18
CA GLN A 826 -21.78 5.19 -0.13
C GLN A 826 -23.25 5.10 -0.51
N ARG A 827 -23.71 4.00 -1.11
CA ARG A 827 -25.11 3.86 -1.55
C ARG A 827 -26.12 3.86 -0.41
N TYR A 828 -25.65 3.60 0.82
CA TYR A 828 -26.45 3.67 2.03
C TYR A 828 -26.38 5.04 2.71
N GLY A 829 -25.76 6.04 2.07
CA GLY A 829 -25.58 7.37 2.67
C GLY A 829 -24.54 7.39 3.79
N LEU A 830 -23.60 6.43 3.81
CA LEU A 830 -22.54 6.38 4.82
C LEU A 830 -21.67 7.64 4.72
N ILE A 831 -21.46 8.29 5.86
CA ILE A 831 -20.61 9.47 6.05
C ILE A 831 -19.41 9.02 6.88
N PRO A 832 -18.24 8.77 6.27
CA PRO A 832 -17.08 8.33 7.04
C PRO A 832 -16.32 9.52 7.61
N TRP A 833 -15.60 9.28 8.70
CA TRP A 833 -14.56 10.19 9.17
C TRP A 833 -13.23 9.44 9.34
N SER A 834 -12.15 10.20 9.42
CA SER A 834 -10.79 9.69 9.43
C SER A 834 -10.36 9.04 10.75
N GLY A 835 -11.30 8.80 11.67
CA GLY A 835 -11.04 8.19 12.98
C GLY A 835 -10.38 9.13 13.97
N ASP A 836 -9.88 8.54 15.05
CA ASP A 836 -9.35 9.17 16.26
C ASP A 836 -7.99 9.85 16.04
N VAL A 837 -7.96 10.89 15.21
CA VAL A 837 -6.76 11.64 14.82
C VAL A 837 -6.12 12.35 16.01
N ASN A 838 -4.78 12.41 16.05
CA ASN A 838 -4.09 13.18 17.08
C ASN A 838 -4.38 14.67 16.97
N ARG A 839 -4.42 15.35 18.12
CA ARG A 839 -4.65 16.78 18.24
C ARG A 839 -3.37 17.59 18.02
N THR A 840 -2.78 17.41 16.86
CA THR A 840 -1.49 18.01 16.47
C THR A 840 -1.52 18.50 15.02
N TRP A 841 -0.55 19.33 14.66
CA TRP A 841 -0.34 19.73 13.25
C TRP A 841 -0.06 18.53 12.35
N GLY A 842 0.59 17.48 12.87
CA GLY A 842 0.78 16.22 12.15
C GLY A 842 -0.54 15.52 11.83
N GLY A 843 -1.50 15.55 12.78
CA GLY A 843 -2.88 15.11 12.55
C GLY A 843 -3.57 15.88 11.42
N LEU A 844 -3.50 17.22 11.44
CA LEU A 844 -4.10 18.07 10.39
C LEU A 844 -3.47 17.86 9.00
N GLN A 845 -2.14 17.65 8.92
CA GLN A 845 -1.42 17.50 7.65
C GLN A 845 -1.96 16.38 6.75
N SER A 846 -2.41 15.27 7.34
CA SER A 846 -2.88 14.10 6.60
C SER A 846 -4.32 14.23 6.10
N GLN A 847 -5.10 15.20 6.61
CA GLN A 847 -6.54 15.23 6.36
C GLN A 847 -6.93 15.52 4.91
N PRO A 848 -6.28 16.47 4.20
CA PRO A 848 -6.55 16.66 2.77
C PRO A 848 -6.26 15.39 1.96
N GLU A 849 -5.14 14.72 2.21
CA GLU A 849 -4.80 13.46 1.53
C GLU A 849 -5.87 12.38 1.74
N ILE A 850 -6.26 12.13 3.00
CA ILE A 850 -7.24 11.10 3.35
C ILE A 850 -8.58 11.38 2.66
N ALA A 851 -9.06 12.64 2.71
CA ALA A 851 -10.32 13.02 2.10
C ALA A 851 -10.30 12.91 0.57
N LEU A 852 -9.22 13.35 -0.08
CA LEU A 852 -9.03 13.23 -1.52
C LEU A 852 -9.01 11.76 -1.97
N GLN A 853 -8.27 10.91 -1.26
CA GLN A 853 -8.20 9.48 -1.55
C GLN A 853 -9.54 8.79 -1.42
N MET A 854 -10.29 9.08 -0.36
CA MET A 854 -11.61 8.46 -0.12
C MET A 854 -12.67 8.97 -1.08
N GLY A 855 -12.62 10.25 -1.44
CA GLY A 855 -13.48 10.82 -2.49
C GLY A 855 -13.32 10.10 -3.82
N MET A 856 -12.08 9.87 -4.28
CA MET A 856 -11.81 9.11 -5.51
C MET A 856 -12.31 7.65 -5.48
N GLN A 857 -12.53 7.11 -4.29
CA GLN A 857 -13.04 5.76 -4.08
C GLN A 857 -14.57 5.73 -3.83
N GLY A 858 -15.28 6.82 -4.15
CA GLY A 858 -16.74 6.93 -4.08
C GLY A 858 -17.29 7.38 -2.72
N LEU A 859 -16.45 7.63 -1.71
CA LEU A 859 -16.88 8.13 -0.40
C LEU A 859 -16.63 9.63 -0.28
N ALA A 860 -17.44 10.42 -0.99
CA ALA A 860 -17.24 11.86 -1.14
C ALA A 860 -17.49 12.66 0.16
N TYR A 861 -18.06 12.04 1.20
CA TYR A 861 -18.32 12.67 2.50
C TYR A 861 -17.25 12.42 3.57
N MET A 862 -16.08 11.90 3.20
CA MET A 862 -14.96 11.72 4.14
C MET A 862 -14.53 13.06 4.75
N HIS A 863 -14.47 13.11 6.09
CA HIS A 863 -14.08 14.29 6.85
C HIS A 863 -13.19 13.92 8.04
N SER A 864 -12.74 14.92 8.79
CA SER A 864 -11.95 14.76 10.01
C SER A 864 -12.70 15.32 11.22
N ASP A 865 -12.36 14.86 12.42
CA ASP A 865 -12.68 15.57 13.66
C ASP A 865 -12.01 16.95 13.64
N LEU A 866 -12.79 18.02 13.41
CA LEU A 866 -12.22 19.36 13.27
C LEU A 866 -11.64 19.84 14.61
N GLY A 867 -10.38 20.25 14.57
CA GLY A 867 -9.61 20.62 15.77
C GLY A 867 -8.83 19.47 16.41
N GLY A 868 -8.99 18.24 15.93
CA GLY A 868 -8.29 17.04 16.38
C GLY A 868 -8.92 16.37 17.59
N PHE A 869 -8.84 15.03 17.66
CA PHE A 869 -9.56 14.24 18.65
C PHE A 869 -8.70 13.85 19.86
N ALA A 870 -7.63 13.10 19.62
CA ALA A 870 -6.86 12.45 20.68
C ALA A 870 -5.89 13.42 21.36
N GLY A 871 -5.85 13.38 22.69
CA GLY A 871 -4.94 14.16 23.52
C GLY A 871 -5.46 15.55 23.92
N ALA A 872 -4.92 16.07 25.03
CA ALA A 872 -5.39 17.28 25.69
C ALA A 872 -4.72 18.58 25.19
N ASN A 873 -4.32 18.65 23.92
CA ASN A 873 -3.58 19.81 23.39
C ASN A 873 -4.52 21.02 23.15
N LEU A 874 -4.39 22.06 23.97
CA LEU A 874 -5.11 23.33 23.81
C LEU A 874 -4.27 24.32 22.97
N ASP A 875 -4.31 24.16 21.65
CA ASP A 875 -3.67 25.05 20.67
C ASP A 875 -4.74 25.77 19.83
N ASP A 876 -4.91 27.06 20.06
CA ASP A 876 -5.90 27.89 19.37
C ASP A 876 -5.54 28.16 17.90
N GLU A 877 -4.25 28.22 17.53
CA GLU A 877 -3.87 28.40 16.13
C GLU A 877 -4.20 27.14 15.33
N LEU A 878 -3.77 25.97 15.83
CA LEU A 878 -4.11 24.68 15.25
C LEU A 878 -5.63 24.52 15.10
N TYR A 879 -6.37 24.81 16.18
CA TYR A 879 -7.82 24.70 16.19
C TYR A 879 -8.47 25.58 15.10
N VAL A 880 -8.10 26.87 15.03
CA VAL A 880 -8.64 27.79 14.04
C VAL A 880 -8.28 27.36 12.62
N ARG A 881 -7.04 26.95 12.34
CA ARG A 881 -6.64 26.49 11.00
C ARG A 881 -7.41 25.25 10.57
N TRP A 882 -7.68 24.33 11.50
CA TRP A 882 -8.48 23.15 11.23
C TRP A 882 -9.94 23.51 10.93
N LEU A 883 -10.52 24.46 11.65
CA LEU A 883 -11.89 24.94 11.39
C LEU A 883 -12.00 25.72 10.06
N GLN A 884 -10.98 26.50 9.70
CA GLN A 884 -10.93 27.17 8.40
C GLN A 884 -10.83 26.17 7.25
N TYR A 885 -10.00 25.11 7.38
CA TYR A 885 -10.03 23.95 6.48
C TYR A 885 -11.42 23.30 6.45
N GLY A 886 -12.06 23.20 7.62
CA GLY A 886 -13.42 22.70 7.83
C GLY A 886 -14.47 23.29 6.88
N VAL A 887 -14.32 24.56 6.48
CA VAL A 887 -15.25 25.23 5.54
C VAL A 887 -15.31 24.50 4.19
N PHE A 888 -14.17 23.99 3.74
CA PHE A 888 -13.96 23.43 2.41
C PHE A 888 -13.65 21.93 2.44
N GLN A 889 -14.30 21.22 3.37
CA GLN A 889 -14.37 19.77 3.40
C GLN A 889 -15.84 19.32 3.61
N PRO A 890 -16.17 18.03 3.44
CA PRO A 890 -17.55 17.59 3.33
C PRO A 890 -18.47 17.89 4.53
N VAL A 891 -18.04 17.62 5.77
CA VAL A 891 -18.92 17.68 6.97
C VAL A 891 -18.28 18.50 8.09
N TYR A 892 -18.92 19.60 8.51
CA TYR A 892 -18.33 20.53 9.48
C TYR A 892 -18.58 20.07 10.93
N ARG A 893 -17.74 19.17 11.44
CA ARG A 893 -17.91 18.54 12.76
C ARG A 893 -16.65 18.65 13.63
N PRO A 894 -16.56 19.67 14.50
CA PRO A 894 -15.60 19.67 15.61
C PRO A 894 -15.94 18.58 16.63
N HIS A 895 -14.96 17.78 17.02
CA HIS A 895 -15.13 16.68 17.96
C HIS A 895 -13.79 16.34 18.63
N ALA A 896 -13.79 16.08 19.94
CA ALA A 896 -12.59 15.79 20.71
C ALA A 896 -12.90 15.06 22.01
N GLN A 897 -11.86 14.50 22.63
CA GLN A 897 -11.90 13.94 23.99
C GLN A 897 -12.19 15.01 25.07
N GLU A 898 -12.68 14.57 26.23
CA GLU A 898 -13.23 15.39 27.31
C GLU A 898 -12.31 16.49 27.81
N GLU A 899 -11.00 16.24 27.82
CA GLU A 899 -10.03 17.13 28.44
C GLU A 899 -10.00 18.50 27.76
N VAL A 900 -10.37 18.57 26.48
CA VAL A 900 -10.42 19.81 25.72
C VAL A 900 -11.65 19.87 24.84
N ALA A 901 -12.68 20.58 25.32
CA ALA A 901 -13.91 20.88 24.60
C ALA A 901 -13.65 21.24 23.12
N SER A 902 -14.32 20.58 22.20
CA SER A 902 -14.17 20.74 20.74
C SER A 902 -14.92 21.94 20.19
N GLU A 903 -15.96 22.39 20.87
CA GLU A 903 -16.87 23.43 20.40
C GLU A 903 -16.22 24.83 20.50
N PRO A 904 -16.41 25.69 19.48
CA PRO A 904 -15.76 27.00 19.43
C PRO A 904 -16.22 27.94 20.54
N VAL A 905 -17.42 27.74 21.08
CA VAL A 905 -17.97 28.56 22.18
C VAL A 905 -17.15 28.49 23.47
N PHE A 906 -16.31 27.45 23.64
CA PHE A 906 -15.45 27.25 24.81
C PHE A 906 -13.98 27.62 24.57
N ARG A 907 -13.66 28.22 23.42
CA ARG A 907 -12.30 28.69 23.10
C ARG A 907 -12.03 30.10 23.62
N SER A 908 -10.78 30.55 23.50
CA SER A 908 -10.46 31.96 23.70
C SER A 908 -11.30 32.85 22.79
N GLU A 909 -11.56 34.09 23.21
CA GLU A 909 -12.34 35.05 22.40
C GLU A 909 -11.79 35.23 20.98
N LYS A 910 -10.46 35.23 20.83
CA LYS A 910 -9.82 35.33 19.51
C LYS A 910 -10.16 34.11 18.64
N ALA A 911 -9.93 32.90 19.15
CA ALA A 911 -10.21 31.68 18.42
C ALA A 911 -11.72 31.49 18.14
N LYS A 912 -12.57 31.85 19.10
CA LYS A 912 -14.03 31.87 18.96
C LYS A 912 -14.48 32.78 17.80
N ASN A 913 -13.95 34.01 17.73
CA ASN A 913 -14.28 34.96 16.66
C ASN A 913 -13.84 34.47 15.27
N LEU A 914 -12.64 33.90 15.17
CA LEU A 914 -12.11 33.33 13.92
C LEU A 914 -12.92 32.10 13.49
N ALA A 915 -13.27 31.23 14.44
CA ALA A 915 -14.15 30.09 14.20
C ALA A 915 -15.56 30.52 13.77
N ARG A 916 -16.15 31.54 14.40
CA ARG A 916 -17.45 32.11 14.01
C ARG A 916 -17.41 32.58 12.56
N GLN A 917 -16.36 33.29 12.16
CA GLN A 917 -16.20 33.76 10.78
C GLN A 917 -16.15 32.59 9.78
N ALA A 918 -15.34 31.55 10.07
CA ALA A 918 -15.26 30.35 9.25
C ALA A 918 -16.63 29.63 9.14
N ILE A 919 -17.32 29.45 10.27
CA ILE A 919 -18.65 28.81 10.30
C ILE A 919 -19.66 29.64 9.50
N LYS A 920 -19.72 30.97 9.67
CA LYS A 920 -20.62 31.82 8.89
C LYS A 920 -20.34 31.73 7.38
N LEU A 921 -19.07 31.65 6.97
CA LEU A 921 -18.72 31.43 5.57
C LEU A 921 -19.24 30.07 5.05
N ARG A 922 -19.13 29.00 5.85
CA ARG A 922 -19.69 27.68 5.50
C ARG A 922 -21.19 27.76 5.24
N TYR A 923 -21.93 28.52 6.04
CA TYR A 923 -23.37 28.71 5.87
C TYR A 923 -23.71 29.63 4.69
N ALA A 924 -22.91 30.67 4.44
CA ALA A 924 -23.08 31.51 3.28
C ALA A 924 -22.89 30.72 1.97
N LEU A 925 -21.98 29.75 1.96
CA LEU A 925 -21.74 28.82 0.85
C LEU A 925 -22.73 27.64 0.77
N LEU A 926 -23.78 27.60 1.61
CA LEU A 926 -24.75 26.50 1.62
C LEU A 926 -25.33 26.14 0.23
N PRO A 927 -25.79 27.08 -0.62
CA PRO A 927 -26.28 26.72 -1.95
C PRO A 927 -25.18 26.12 -2.85
N TYR A 928 -23.94 26.61 -2.79
CA TYR A 928 -22.82 26.00 -3.52
C TYR A 928 -22.54 24.58 -3.01
N ASN A 929 -22.40 24.40 -1.70
CA ASN A 929 -22.13 23.10 -1.07
C ASN A 929 -23.23 22.08 -1.36
N TYR A 930 -24.49 22.53 -1.37
CA TYR A 930 -25.64 21.69 -1.68
C TYR A 930 -25.65 21.28 -3.16
N ASN A 931 -25.23 22.16 -4.06
CA ASN A 931 -25.07 21.84 -5.48
C ASN A 931 -23.94 20.84 -5.73
N VAL A 932 -22.78 20.99 -5.07
CA VAL A 932 -21.68 20.01 -5.18
C VAL A 932 -22.10 18.64 -4.61
N MET A 933 -22.90 18.62 -3.53
CA MET A 933 -23.49 17.39 -3.02
C MET A 933 -24.46 16.74 -4.03
N PHE A 934 -25.22 17.55 -4.77
CA PHE A 934 -26.07 17.07 -5.87
C PHE A 934 -25.26 16.50 -7.04
N GLU A 935 -24.17 17.16 -7.44
CA GLU A 935 -23.26 16.63 -8.46
C GLU A 935 -22.69 15.26 -8.05
N ASN A 936 -22.29 15.09 -6.79
CA ASN A 936 -21.90 13.80 -6.23
C ASN A 936 -23.02 12.76 -6.31
N HIS A 937 -24.25 13.15 -5.98
CA HIS A 937 -25.39 12.24 -6.06
C HIS A 937 -25.68 11.77 -7.49
N GLN A 938 -25.54 12.65 -8.47
CA GLN A 938 -25.77 12.33 -9.88
C GLN A 938 -24.63 11.52 -10.51
N THR A 939 -23.38 11.89 -10.21
CA THR A 939 -22.21 11.41 -10.97
C THR A 939 -21.15 10.73 -10.12
N GLY A 940 -21.26 10.76 -8.79
CA GLY A 940 -20.20 10.29 -7.88
C GLY A 940 -19.00 11.24 -7.78
N ALA A 941 -19.06 12.43 -8.40
CA ALA A 941 -18.00 13.42 -8.35
C ALA A 941 -17.61 13.76 -6.90
N PRO A 942 -16.33 13.64 -6.52
CA PRO A 942 -15.89 14.03 -5.18
C PRO A 942 -16.13 15.52 -4.91
N LEU A 943 -16.45 15.86 -3.66
CA LEU A 943 -16.56 17.25 -3.20
C LEU A 943 -15.17 17.92 -3.13
N MET A 944 -14.18 17.19 -2.63
CA MET A 944 -12.76 17.59 -2.68
C MET A 944 -12.08 16.87 -3.84
N ARG A 945 -11.45 17.62 -4.76
CA ARG A 945 -10.86 17.07 -5.99
C ARG A 945 -9.36 17.37 -6.07
N PRO A 946 -8.51 16.37 -6.37
CA PRO A 946 -7.07 16.59 -6.58
C PRO A 946 -6.80 17.48 -7.78
N LEU A 947 -5.71 18.27 -7.75
CA LEU A 947 -5.39 19.16 -8.87
C LEU A 947 -5.00 18.42 -10.15
N PHE A 948 -4.56 17.16 -10.07
CA PHE A 948 -4.32 16.35 -11.25
C PHE A 948 -5.60 16.01 -12.04
N PHE A 949 -6.80 16.30 -11.49
CA PHE A 949 -8.04 16.23 -12.28
C PHE A 949 -8.07 17.29 -13.38
N GLU A 950 -7.51 18.47 -13.12
CA GLU A 950 -7.41 19.58 -14.08
C GLU A 950 -6.25 19.37 -15.07
N GLU A 951 -5.14 18.83 -14.56
CA GLU A 951 -3.92 18.63 -15.35
C GLU A 951 -3.41 17.19 -15.21
N PRO A 952 -4.09 16.19 -15.80
CA PRO A 952 -3.74 14.78 -15.66
C PRO A 952 -2.35 14.43 -16.19
N ASN A 953 -1.82 15.25 -17.10
CA ASN A 953 -0.50 15.08 -17.70
C ASN A 953 0.62 15.82 -16.93
N ASN A 954 0.33 16.49 -15.81
CA ASN A 954 1.33 17.18 -15.00
C ASN A 954 1.83 16.24 -13.87
N PRO A 955 3.03 15.64 -14.01
CA PRO A 955 3.52 14.65 -13.05
C PRO A 955 3.74 15.23 -11.65
N ASN A 956 4.00 16.53 -11.53
CA ASN A 956 4.21 17.21 -10.25
C ASN A 956 2.95 17.24 -9.38
N LEU A 957 1.76 17.02 -9.96
CA LEU A 957 0.48 17.02 -9.24
C LEU A 957 0.06 15.64 -8.76
N SER A 958 0.66 14.56 -9.25
CA SER A 958 0.29 13.18 -8.88
C SER A 958 0.43 12.90 -7.39
N GLY A 959 1.43 13.50 -6.73
CA GLY A 959 1.65 13.41 -5.29
C GLY A 959 1.00 14.53 -4.46
N TYR A 960 0.34 15.50 -5.09
CA TYR A 960 0.04 16.80 -4.47
C TYR A 960 -1.33 16.82 -3.78
N SER A 961 -1.33 16.98 -2.45
CA SER A 961 -2.54 17.05 -1.61
C SER A 961 -2.66 18.36 -0.80
N GLU A 962 -1.63 19.21 -0.80
CA GLU A 962 -1.58 20.43 0.02
C GLU A 962 -2.43 21.60 -0.51
N THR A 963 -2.93 21.46 -1.75
CA THR A 963 -3.90 22.35 -2.40
C THR A 963 -4.84 21.47 -3.22
N TYR A 964 -6.13 21.77 -3.20
CA TYR A 964 -7.16 20.99 -3.87
C TYR A 964 -8.30 21.88 -4.35
N LEU A 965 -9.22 21.33 -5.15
CA LEU A 965 -10.45 22.01 -5.53
C LEU A 965 -11.61 21.58 -4.62
N TRP A 966 -12.38 22.55 -4.13
CA TRP A 966 -13.67 22.35 -3.50
C TRP A 966 -14.77 22.56 -4.55
N GLY A 967 -15.41 21.48 -4.98
CA GLY A 967 -16.20 21.46 -6.22
C GLY A 967 -15.31 21.71 -7.44
N HIS A 968 -15.82 22.45 -8.43
CA HIS A 968 -15.07 22.81 -9.63
C HIS A 968 -14.38 24.18 -9.53
N ASP A 969 -14.96 25.10 -8.75
CA ASP A 969 -14.69 26.53 -8.90
C ASP A 969 -13.76 27.13 -7.85
N ILE A 970 -13.58 26.46 -6.71
CA ILE A 970 -12.86 27.02 -5.56
C ILE A 970 -11.56 26.23 -5.33
N LEU A 971 -10.41 26.89 -5.44
CA LEU A 971 -9.09 26.36 -5.12
C LEU A 971 -8.72 26.70 -3.67
N VAL A 972 -8.36 25.69 -2.89
CA VAL A 972 -8.14 25.81 -1.44
C VAL A 972 -6.76 25.31 -1.08
N ALA A 973 -5.99 26.13 -0.35
CA ALA A 973 -4.64 25.80 0.06
C ALA A 973 -4.50 25.91 1.60
N PRO A 974 -4.92 24.88 2.38
CA PRO A 974 -4.97 24.97 3.84
C PRO A 974 -3.60 25.21 4.49
N ILE A 975 -3.60 25.84 5.66
CA ILE A 975 -2.38 26.00 6.48
C ILE A 975 -2.23 24.76 7.37
N LEU A 976 -1.16 23.99 7.14
CA LEU A 976 -0.95 22.67 7.74
C LEU A 976 0.23 22.62 8.73
N LYS A 977 0.84 23.78 9.03
CA LYS A 977 1.98 23.91 9.94
C LYS A 977 1.78 25.16 10.81
N PRO A 978 2.35 25.22 12.04
CA PRO A 978 2.26 26.39 12.90
C PRO A 978 3.03 27.56 12.33
N ASP A 979 2.62 28.79 12.70
CA ASP A 979 3.34 30.04 12.46
C ASP A 979 3.66 30.37 10.98
N VAL A 980 3.00 29.72 10.02
CA VAL A 980 3.24 29.92 8.59
C VAL A 980 2.82 31.34 8.19
N LYS A 981 3.78 32.17 7.74
CA LYS A 981 3.54 33.55 7.25
C LYS A 981 3.38 33.65 5.74
N GLU A 982 3.93 32.68 5.02
CA GLU A 982 3.83 32.58 3.58
C GLU A 982 3.60 31.13 3.17
N LYS A 983 2.83 30.91 2.10
CA LYS A 983 2.58 29.58 1.55
C LYS A 983 2.80 29.60 0.05
N THR A 984 3.40 28.54 -0.46
CA THR A 984 3.59 28.34 -1.89
C THR A 984 2.38 27.61 -2.46
N VAL A 985 1.72 28.19 -3.46
CA VAL A 985 0.51 27.65 -4.09
C VAL A 985 0.74 27.52 -5.58
N TYR A 986 0.43 26.34 -6.13
CA TYR A 986 0.36 26.14 -7.57
C TYR A 986 -1.05 26.46 -8.06
N PHE A 987 -1.13 27.35 -9.07
CA PHE A 987 -2.38 27.72 -9.72
C PHE A 987 -2.50 26.94 -11.04
N PRO A 988 -3.50 26.05 -11.19
CA PRO A 988 -3.69 25.28 -12.42
C PRO A 988 -3.77 26.17 -13.66
N LYS A 989 -3.15 25.75 -14.77
CA LYS A 989 -3.12 26.52 -16.04
C LYS A 989 -4.44 26.50 -16.80
N THR A 990 -5.40 25.68 -16.35
CA THR A 990 -6.74 25.55 -16.95
C THR A 990 -7.61 26.80 -16.78
N GLY A 991 -7.20 27.74 -15.92
CA GLY A 991 -7.86 29.04 -15.79
C GLY A 991 -7.02 30.06 -15.03
N ASN A 992 -7.44 31.33 -15.08
CA ASN A 992 -6.99 32.33 -14.11
C ASN A 992 -7.80 32.18 -12.82
N TRP A 993 -7.28 32.74 -11.74
CA TRP A 993 -7.84 32.63 -10.39
C TRP A 993 -7.98 34.01 -9.77
N TYR A 994 -8.94 34.17 -8.88
CA TYR A 994 -9.18 35.40 -8.13
C TYR A 994 -9.10 35.08 -6.64
N ASP A 995 -8.35 35.83 -5.86
CA ASP A 995 -8.39 35.71 -4.40
C ASP A 995 -9.82 35.97 -3.90
N PHE A 996 -10.37 35.00 -3.16
CA PHE A 996 -11.76 35.03 -2.70
C PHE A 996 -12.06 36.22 -1.77
N TYR A 997 -11.04 36.79 -1.11
CA TYR A 997 -11.19 37.84 -0.12
C TYR A 997 -10.78 39.22 -0.64
N THR A 998 -9.86 39.30 -1.60
CA THR A 998 -9.30 40.57 -2.09
C THR A 998 -9.65 40.91 -3.54
N ASP A 999 -10.25 39.99 -4.29
CA ASP A 999 -10.48 40.07 -5.74
C ASP A 999 -9.18 40.19 -6.57
N GLU A 1000 -8.00 39.94 -5.99
CA GLU A 1000 -6.75 39.98 -6.73
C GLU A 1000 -6.69 38.87 -7.78
N LYS A 1001 -6.42 39.25 -9.04
CA LYS A 1001 -6.28 38.30 -10.14
C LYS A 1001 -4.90 37.64 -10.15
N ILE A 1002 -4.88 36.32 -10.20
CA ILE A 1002 -3.72 35.46 -10.34
C ILE A 1002 -3.79 34.72 -11.68
N VAL A 1003 -2.73 34.83 -12.48
CA VAL A 1003 -2.63 34.09 -13.74
C VAL A 1003 -2.35 32.62 -13.46
N GLY A 1004 -3.04 31.70 -14.13
CA GLY A 1004 -2.81 30.25 -13.97
C GLY A 1004 -1.50 29.76 -14.60
N GLY A 1005 -1.13 28.53 -14.28
CA GLY A 1005 0.03 27.83 -14.82
C GLY A 1005 1.37 28.19 -14.17
N GLN A 1006 1.31 28.80 -12.99
CA GLN A 1006 2.48 29.22 -12.23
C GLN A 1006 2.31 28.89 -10.74
N THR A 1007 3.45 28.84 -10.07
CA THR A 1007 3.51 28.76 -8.62
C THR A 1007 3.76 30.16 -8.06
N GLN A 1008 3.02 30.58 -7.05
CA GLN A 1008 3.25 31.83 -6.35
C GLN A 1008 3.39 31.62 -4.85
N THR A 1009 4.18 32.48 -4.21
CA THR A 1009 4.27 32.60 -2.77
C THR A 1009 3.26 33.66 -2.32
N ILE A 1010 2.27 33.24 -1.54
CA ILE A 1010 1.20 34.09 -1.04
C ILE A 1010 1.41 34.35 0.44
N GLN A 1011 1.00 35.53 0.91
CA GLN A 1011 1.03 35.87 2.34
C GLN A 1011 -0.18 35.23 3.03
N THR A 1012 0.02 34.66 4.21
CA THR A 1012 -1.07 34.08 4.99
C THR A 1012 -1.74 35.15 5.85
N ASN A 1013 -3.03 34.96 6.13
CA ASN A 1013 -3.80 35.77 7.05
C ASN A 1013 -4.29 34.89 8.20
N GLU A 1014 -4.47 35.44 9.41
CA GLU A 1014 -5.08 34.70 10.52
C GLU A 1014 -6.59 34.47 10.34
N ASN A 1015 -7.28 35.37 9.63
CA ASN A 1015 -8.74 35.35 9.46
C ASN A 1015 -9.24 34.27 8.50
N ASN A 1016 -8.39 33.79 7.60
CA ASN A 1016 -8.75 32.81 6.59
C ASN A 1016 -7.57 31.96 6.14
N ILE A 1017 -7.89 30.89 5.39
CA ILE A 1017 -6.91 30.15 4.59
C ILE A 1017 -6.93 30.65 3.14
N PRO A 1018 -5.79 30.56 2.42
CA PRO A 1018 -5.72 30.90 1.01
C PRO A 1018 -6.79 30.17 0.20
N THR A 1019 -7.69 30.96 -0.42
CA THR A 1019 -8.88 30.49 -1.12
C THR A 1019 -9.03 31.32 -2.38
N TYR A 1020 -9.21 30.66 -3.52
CA TYR A 1020 -9.29 31.32 -4.82
C TYR A 1020 -10.47 30.82 -5.63
N VAL A 1021 -11.06 31.69 -6.43
CA VAL A 1021 -12.18 31.38 -7.32
C VAL A 1021 -11.71 31.42 -8.76
N ARG A 1022 -12.15 30.44 -9.55
CA ARG A 1022 -11.85 30.35 -10.97
C ARG A 1022 -12.44 31.54 -11.74
N ALA A 1023 -11.68 32.07 -12.69
CA ALA A 1023 -12.18 33.04 -13.65
C ALA A 1023 -13.40 32.51 -14.40
N GLY A 1024 -14.46 33.32 -14.46
CA GLY A 1024 -15.75 32.96 -15.04
C GLY A 1024 -16.72 32.29 -14.07
N ALA A 1025 -16.28 31.81 -12.91
CA ALA A 1025 -17.16 31.10 -11.99
C ALA A 1025 -18.31 31.98 -11.46
N ILE A 1026 -19.45 31.34 -11.25
CA ILE A 1026 -20.64 31.91 -10.59
C ILE A 1026 -20.81 31.17 -9.27
N ILE A 1027 -20.47 31.82 -8.16
CA ILE A 1027 -20.55 31.24 -6.83
C ILE A 1027 -21.89 31.66 -6.19
N PRO A 1028 -22.86 30.75 -6.06
CA PRO A 1028 -24.09 31.01 -5.33
C PRO A 1028 -23.82 31.02 -3.84
N MET A 1029 -24.35 32.04 -3.18
CA MET A 1029 -24.28 32.25 -1.74
C MET A 1029 -25.66 32.66 -1.21
N THR A 1030 -25.80 32.62 0.11
CA THR A 1030 -26.96 33.14 0.84
C THR A 1030 -26.49 34.13 1.90
N SER A 1031 -27.42 34.96 2.38
CA SER A 1031 -27.16 35.86 3.51
C SER A 1031 -26.88 35.08 4.79
N GLU A 1032 -26.42 35.75 5.84
CA GLU A 1032 -26.11 35.07 7.12
C GLU A 1032 -27.29 34.23 7.64
N LEU A 1033 -27.00 32.99 8.06
CA LEU A 1033 -27.95 32.03 8.60
C LEU A 1033 -27.44 31.52 9.95
N GLN A 1034 -28.34 31.35 10.93
CA GLN A 1034 -28.04 30.67 12.19
C GLN A 1034 -28.28 29.15 12.14
N SER A 1035 -29.07 28.69 11.18
CA SER A 1035 -29.31 27.28 10.89
C SER A 1035 -29.66 27.12 9.41
N THR A 1036 -29.34 25.96 8.83
CA THR A 1036 -29.74 25.61 7.46
C THR A 1036 -31.25 25.59 7.26
N LYS A 1037 -32.05 25.43 8.33
CA LYS A 1037 -33.52 25.51 8.26
C LYS A 1037 -34.05 26.89 7.89
N ALA A 1038 -33.26 27.95 8.13
CA ALA A 1038 -33.61 29.30 7.73
C ALA A 1038 -33.30 29.57 6.24
N TYR A 1039 -32.64 28.64 5.53
CA TYR A 1039 -32.33 28.79 4.12
C TYR A 1039 -33.61 28.90 3.27
N ASN A 1040 -33.60 29.87 2.36
CA ASN A 1040 -34.68 30.10 1.42
C ASN A 1040 -34.09 30.23 0.00
N GLY A 1041 -34.29 29.20 -0.83
CA GLY A 1041 -33.79 29.17 -2.22
C GLY A 1041 -34.37 30.24 -3.15
N ASN A 1042 -35.32 31.06 -2.68
CA ASN A 1042 -35.81 32.23 -3.40
C ASN A 1042 -34.96 33.48 -3.18
N ASN A 1043 -34.03 33.49 -2.22
CA ASN A 1043 -33.12 34.60 -1.99
C ASN A 1043 -31.67 34.11 -2.18
N LEU A 1044 -31.05 34.51 -3.28
CA LEU A 1044 -29.68 34.12 -3.60
C LEU A 1044 -28.81 35.34 -3.85
N VAL A 1045 -27.56 35.24 -3.45
CA VAL A 1045 -26.49 36.15 -3.85
C VAL A 1045 -25.61 35.40 -4.83
N LEU A 1046 -25.49 35.88 -6.07
CA LEU A 1046 -24.65 35.26 -7.08
C LEU A 1046 -23.39 36.09 -7.25
N HIS A 1047 -22.23 35.53 -6.94
CA HIS A 1047 -20.94 36.16 -7.18
C HIS A 1047 -20.37 35.68 -8.51
N TYR A 1048 -20.43 36.53 -9.54
CA TYR A 1048 -19.85 36.24 -10.85
C TYR A 1048 -18.46 36.87 -10.99
N TYR A 1049 -17.44 36.04 -11.15
CA TYR A 1049 -16.05 36.44 -11.33
C TYR A 1049 -15.73 36.68 -12.80
N PHE A 1050 -16.26 37.78 -13.35
CA PHE A 1050 -16.09 38.13 -14.76
C PHE A 1050 -14.60 38.23 -15.16
N ASP A 1051 -14.24 37.60 -16.28
CA ASP A 1051 -12.93 37.72 -16.89
C ASP A 1051 -13.07 37.71 -18.40
N ALA A 1052 -12.50 38.72 -19.07
CA ALA A 1052 -12.57 38.87 -20.51
C ALA A 1052 -11.86 37.74 -21.29
N SER A 1053 -11.07 36.89 -20.63
CA SER A 1053 -10.52 35.68 -21.26
C SER A 1053 -11.55 34.56 -21.42
N ILE A 1054 -12.65 34.61 -20.68
CA ILE A 1054 -13.70 33.59 -20.69
C ILE A 1054 -14.78 34.04 -21.65
N LYS A 1055 -15.01 33.24 -22.70
CA LYS A 1055 -16.02 33.54 -23.73
C LYS A 1055 -17.41 33.22 -23.23
N GLU A 1056 -17.56 32.04 -22.62
CA GLU A 1056 -18.83 31.52 -22.17
C GLU A 1056 -18.64 30.83 -20.81
N THR A 1057 -19.69 30.83 -19.99
CA THR A 1057 -19.76 30.04 -18.77
C THR A 1057 -21.17 29.55 -18.58
N LYS A 1058 -21.33 28.31 -18.10
CA LYS A 1058 -22.59 27.74 -17.65
C LYS A 1058 -22.39 27.22 -16.23
N SER A 1059 -23.25 27.61 -15.31
CA SER A 1059 -23.29 27.13 -13.93
C SER A 1059 -24.71 26.72 -13.57
N THR A 1060 -24.85 25.73 -12.68
CA THR A 1060 -26.15 25.26 -12.21
C THR A 1060 -26.24 25.31 -10.70
N VAL A 1061 -27.46 25.49 -10.19
CA VAL A 1061 -27.79 25.45 -8.76
C VAL A 1061 -29.04 24.62 -8.55
N TYR A 1062 -28.86 23.48 -7.89
CA TYR A 1062 -29.93 22.60 -7.47
C TYR A 1062 -30.57 23.07 -6.15
N ASN A 1063 -31.90 23.16 -6.12
CA ASN A 1063 -32.69 23.39 -4.91
C ASN A 1063 -33.86 22.39 -4.82
N ASP A 1064 -34.18 22.00 -3.60
CA ASP A 1064 -35.36 21.22 -3.22
C ASP A 1064 -35.76 21.58 -1.77
N ASP A 1065 -36.51 20.73 -1.09
CA ASP A 1065 -36.89 20.93 0.32
C ASP A 1065 -35.77 20.66 1.35
N GLY A 1066 -34.66 20.04 0.93
CA GLY A 1066 -33.53 19.66 1.78
C GLY A 1066 -33.78 18.46 2.71
N ILE A 1067 -34.91 17.77 2.56
CA ILE A 1067 -35.41 16.74 3.48
C ILE A 1067 -35.77 15.45 2.73
N THR A 1068 -36.48 15.57 1.61
CA THR A 1068 -37.14 14.46 0.94
C THR A 1068 -36.15 13.52 0.27
N THR A 1069 -36.28 12.23 0.54
CA THR A 1069 -35.54 11.16 -0.16
C THR A 1069 -35.90 11.17 -1.65
N ASN A 1070 -34.88 11.13 -2.51
CA ASN A 1070 -35.03 11.09 -3.97
C ASN A 1070 -35.92 12.22 -4.51
N ALA A 1071 -35.81 13.43 -3.95
CA ALA A 1071 -36.60 14.60 -4.37
C ALA A 1071 -36.44 14.88 -5.88
N PHE A 1072 -35.22 14.76 -6.41
CA PHE A 1072 -34.95 14.90 -7.84
C PHE A 1072 -35.76 13.91 -8.69
N ASP A 1073 -35.71 12.61 -8.38
CA ASP A 1073 -36.45 11.56 -9.10
C ASP A 1073 -37.97 11.73 -8.99
N LYS A 1074 -38.43 12.31 -7.87
CA LYS A 1074 -39.85 12.63 -7.63
C LYS A 1074 -40.30 13.92 -8.30
N GLY A 1075 -39.41 14.67 -8.96
CA GLY A 1075 -39.74 15.97 -9.55
C GLY A 1075 -40.03 17.06 -8.52
N GLU A 1076 -39.52 16.95 -7.29
CA GLU A 1076 -39.70 17.91 -6.19
C GLU A 1076 -38.49 18.85 -6.07
N TYR A 1077 -38.06 19.44 -7.18
CA TYR A 1077 -36.87 20.28 -7.25
C TYR A 1077 -37.02 21.44 -8.25
N GLU A 1078 -36.10 22.38 -8.17
CA GLU A 1078 -35.77 23.32 -9.24
C GLU A 1078 -34.26 23.26 -9.52
N LEU A 1079 -33.88 23.37 -10.78
CA LEU A 1079 -32.50 23.48 -11.22
C LEU A 1079 -32.34 24.80 -11.95
N LEU A 1080 -31.61 25.73 -11.33
CA LEU A 1080 -31.37 27.06 -11.88
C LEU A 1080 -30.09 27.02 -12.70
N THR A 1081 -30.14 27.44 -13.95
CA THR A 1081 -28.96 27.57 -14.81
C THR A 1081 -28.64 29.05 -15.01
N PHE A 1082 -27.37 29.37 -14.93
CA PHE A 1082 -26.84 30.70 -15.20
C PHE A 1082 -25.81 30.60 -16.31
N GLU A 1083 -26.04 31.35 -17.38
CA GLU A 1083 -25.15 31.39 -18.54
C GLU A 1083 -24.59 32.79 -18.74
N THR A 1084 -23.34 32.87 -19.18
CA THR A 1084 -22.74 34.15 -19.58
C THR A 1084 -22.09 34.02 -20.93
N GLU A 1085 -22.22 35.03 -21.78
CA GLU A 1085 -21.58 35.10 -23.09
C GLU A 1085 -20.91 36.46 -23.27
N LEU A 1086 -19.62 36.45 -23.62
CA LEU A 1086 -18.85 37.65 -23.92
C LEU A 1086 -19.26 38.25 -25.25
N GLN A 1087 -19.65 39.52 -25.23
CA GLN A 1087 -20.08 40.27 -26.40
C GLN A 1087 -19.02 41.29 -26.82
N LYS A 1088 -19.08 41.79 -28.06
CA LYS A 1088 -18.07 42.74 -28.60
C LYS A 1088 -17.85 43.98 -27.72
N ASN A 1089 -18.89 44.48 -27.05
CA ASN A 1089 -18.86 45.70 -26.23
C ASN A 1089 -19.41 45.47 -24.81
N GLY A 1090 -19.28 44.26 -24.26
CA GLY A 1090 -19.96 43.91 -23.02
C GLY A 1090 -20.07 42.40 -22.80
N PHE A 1091 -21.05 41.97 -22.03
CA PHE A 1091 -21.42 40.57 -21.92
C PHE A 1091 -22.91 40.43 -21.59
N GLU A 1092 -23.43 39.23 -21.81
CA GLU A 1092 -24.79 38.82 -21.52
C GLU A 1092 -24.77 37.83 -20.37
N PHE A 1093 -25.73 37.94 -19.45
CA PHE A 1093 -25.94 37.03 -18.33
C PHE A 1093 -27.39 36.57 -18.36
N GLU A 1094 -27.60 35.29 -18.61
CA GLU A 1094 -28.90 34.65 -18.78
C GLU A 1094 -29.21 33.77 -17.57
N MET A 1095 -30.48 33.73 -17.17
CA MET A 1095 -30.96 32.81 -16.14
C MET A 1095 -32.19 32.08 -16.66
N GLU A 1096 -32.13 30.75 -16.57
CA GLU A 1096 -33.20 29.83 -16.91
C GLU A 1096 -33.40 28.84 -15.76
N ALA A 1097 -34.58 28.24 -15.64
CA ALA A 1097 -34.87 27.27 -14.61
C ALA A 1097 -35.59 26.05 -15.19
N GLU A 1098 -35.12 24.86 -14.83
CA GLU A 1098 -35.86 23.62 -14.99
C GLU A 1098 -36.64 23.33 -13.69
N ILE A 1099 -37.95 23.21 -13.81
CA ILE A 1099 -38.84 23.01 -12.66
C ILE A 1099 -39.39 21.58 -12.69
N GLY A 1100 -39.14 20.84 -11.62
CA GLY A 1100 -39.67 19.49 -11.46
C GLY A 1100 -41.21 19.51 -11.38
N ALA A 1101 -41.84 18.44 -11.87
CA ALA A 1101 -43.29 18.36 -12.02
C ALA A 1101 -44.10 18.56 -10.72
N ASN A 1102 -43.48 18.33 -9.56
CA ASN A 1102 -44.10 18.43 -8.23
C ASN A 1102 -43.53 19.58 -7.40
N PHE A 1103 -42.75 20.49 -8.00
CA PHE A 1103 -42.19 21.65 -7.33
C PHE A 1103 -43.01 22.91 -7.66
N GLN A 1104 -43.31 23.71 -6.63
CA GLN A 1104 -44.00 24.99 -6.81
C GLN A 1104 -43.01 26.14 -6.70
N THR A 1105 -42.85 26.89 -7.78
CA THR A 1105 -41.94 28.03 -7.80
C THR A 1105 -42.63 29.32 -7.39
N THR A 1106 -41.78 30.29 -7.03
CA THR A 1106 -42.18 31.68 -6.80
C THR A 1106 -41.14 32.59 -7.41
N LYS A 1107 -41.39 33.91 -7.38
CA LYS A 1107 -40.39 34.90 -7.76
C LYS A 1107 -39.16 34.80 -6.87
N LYS A 1108 -37.98 34.80 -7.48
CA LYS A 1108 -36.69 34.84 -6.82
C LYS A 1108 -36.16 36.27 -6.73
N ASN A 1109 -35.55 36.59 -5.60
CA ASN A 1109 -34.75 37.79 -5.41
C ASN A 1109 -33.27 37.41 -5.53
N ILE A 1110 -32.66 37.78 -6.64
CA ILE A 1110 -31.25 37.53 -6.91
C ILE A 1110 -30.49 38.83 -6.69
N THR A 1111 -29.44 38.77 -5.87
CA THR A 1111 -28.43 39.83 -5.78
C THR A 1111 -27.24 39.39 -6.61
N LEU A 1112 -27.14 39.87 -7.85
CA LEU A 1112 -26.03 39.56 -8.75
C LEU A 1112 -24.87 40.51 -8.48
N VAL A 1113 -23.79 40.00 -7.89
CA VAL A 1113 -22.54 40.72 -7.66
C VAL A 1113 -21.56 40.31 -8.76
N ILE A 1114 -21.07 41.29 -9.52
CA ILE A 1114 -20.11 41.03 -10.60
C ILE A 1114 -18.77 41.65 -10.23
N HIS A 1115 -17.73 40.82 -10.20
CA HIS A 1115 -16.36 41.18 -9.84
C HIS A 1115 -15.52 41.53 -11.08
N ASN A 1116 -14.39 42.21 -10.87
CA ASN A 1116 -13.41 42.56 -11.91
C ASN A 1116 -13.97 43.34 -13.12
N ILE A 1117 -14.95 44.21 -12.85
CA ILE A 1117 -15.46 45.20 -13.81
C ILE A 1117 -14.52 46.40 -13.85
N ARG A 1118 -13.59 46.43 -14.82
CA ARG A 1118 -12.52 47.47 -14.88
C ARG A 1118 -12.98 48.87 -15.30
N ALA A 1119 -14.17 48.99 -15.87
CA ALA A 1119 -14.74 50.27 -16.26
C ALA A 1119 -16.23 50.31 -15.93
N ALA A 1120 -16.71 51.47 -15.48
CA ALA A 1120 -18.13 51.66 -15.19
C ALA A 1120 -18.98 51.32 -16.43
N PRO A 1121 -19.97 50.42 -16.32
CA PRO A 1121 -20.84 50.08 -17.44
C PRO A 1121 -21.57 51.32 -17.97
N LYS A 1122 -21.56 51.54 -19.29
CA LYS A 1122 -22.34 52.59 -19.96
C LYS A 1122 -23.84 52.31 -19.91
N GLN A 1123 -24.22 51.04 -19.90
CA GLN A 1123 -25.61 50.63 -19.90
C GLN A 1123 -25.76 49.22 -19.32
N ILE A 1124 -26.74 49.07 -18.44
CA ILE A 1124 -27.21 47.76 -17.97
C ILE A 1124 -28.70 47.65 -18.30
N LYS A 1125 -29.11 46.54 -18.88
CA LYS A 1125 -30.51 46.21 -19.13
C LYS A 1125 -30.85 44.88 -18.48
N ILE A 1126 -32.01 44.82 -17.82
CA ILE A 1126 -32.64 43.58 -17.37
C ILE A 1126 -33.87 43.38 -18.27
N GLY A 1127 -33.84 42.36 -19.11
CA GLY A 1127 -34.70 42.23 -20.27
C GLY A 1127 -34.70 43.50 -21.12
N LYS A 1128 -35.88 44.14 -21.26
CA LYS A 1128 -36.02 45.39 -22.03
C LYS A 1128 -35.78 46.66 -21.19
N LYS A 1129 -35.70 46.56 -19.86
CA LYS A 1129 -35.65 47.71 -18.95
C LYS A 1129 -34.20 48.12 -18.66
N LYS A 1130 -33.87 49.40 -18.87
CA LYS A 1130 -32.58 49.96 -18.43
C LYS A 1130 -32.59 50.16 -16.92
N VAL A 1131 -31.49 49.81 -16.26
CA VAL A 1131 -31.29 50.01 -14.82
C VAL A 1131 -29.99 50.79 -14.59
N VAL A 1132 -29.96 51.56 -13.50
CA VAL A 1132 -28.78 52.28 -13.04
C VAL A 1132 -28.37 51.66 -11.71
N VAL A 1133 -27.13 51.18 -11.64
CA VAL A 1133 -26.54 50.61 -10.42
C VAL A 1133 -25.24 51.34 -10.13
N PRO A 1134 -24.88 51.54 -8.85
CA PRO A 1134 -23.60 52.15 -8.50
C PRO A 1134 -22.45 51.21 -8.90
N TYR A 1135 -21.40 51.78 -9.46
CA TYR A 1135 -20.12 51.11 -9.69
C TYR A 1135 -19.16 51.46 -8.57
N ASN A 1136 -18.52 50.45 -7.98
CA ASN A 1136 -17.47 50.66 -7.00
C ASN A 1136 -16.08 50.60 -7.68
N PRO A 1137 -15.39 51.73 -7.88
CA PRO A 1137 -14.08 51.76 -8.52
C PRO A 1137 -12.95 51.24 -7.62
N GLN A 1138 -13.15 51.11 -6.31
CA GLN A 1138 -12.13 50.58 -5.39
C GLN A 1138 -12.06 49.05 -5.47
N THR A 1139 -13.22 48.40 -5.51
CA THR A 1139 -13.33 46.93 -5.57
C THR A 1139 -13.55 46.43 -7.01
N HIS A 1140 -13.76 47.32 -7.98
CA HIS A 1140 -14.14 46.98 -9.35
C HIS A 1140 -15.40 46.10 -9.43
N THR A 1141 -16.40 46.36 -8.59
CA THR A 1141 -17.63 45.57 -8.51
C THR A 1141 -18.88 46.38 -8.87
N ILE A 1142 -19.90 45.67 -9.36
CA ILE A 1142 -21.28 46.16 -9.45
C ILE A 1142 -22.22 45.16 -8.77
N THR A 1143 -23.31 45.66 -8.19
CA THR A 1143 -24.36 44.84 -7.58
C THR A 1143 -25.69 45.16 -8.24
N ILE A 1144 -26.33 44.15 -8.82
CA ILE A 1144 -27.57 44.27 -9.56
C ILE A 1144 -28.66 43.47 -8.83
N PRO A 1145 -29.68 44.14 -8.25
CA PRO A 1145 -30.86 43.45 -7.73
C PRO A 1145 -31.76 43.01 -8.89
N VAL A 1146 -32.13 41.74 -8.91
CA VAL A 1146 -32.95 41.12 -9.95
C VAL A 1146 -34.11 40.40 -9.28
N VAL A 1147 -35.33 40.70 -9.73
CA VAL A 1147 -36.51 39.89 -9.38
C VAL A 1147 -36.81 39.02 -10.60
N TRP A 1148 -36.65 37.72 -10.42
CA TRP A 1148 -36.77 36.74 -11.50
C TRP A 1148 -37.98 35.83 -11.27
N ASP A 1149 -38.86 35.76 -12.26
CA ASP A 1149 -39.95 34.80 -12.31
C ASP A 1149 -39.48 33.55 -13.06
N THR A 1150 -39.29 32.43 -12.37
CA THR A 1150 -38.64 31.24 -12.94
C THR A 1150 -39.45 30.54 -14.04
N GLU A 1151 -40.70 30.94 -14.27
CA GLU A 1151 -41.45 30.52 -15.45
C GLU A 1151 -40.91 31.12 -16.75
N ASN A 1152 -40.08 32.16 -16.67
CA ASN A 1152 -39.54 32.88 -17.82
C ASN A 1152 -38.02 33.01 -17.70
N GLU A 1153 -37.33 32.84 -18.82
CA GLU A 1153 -35.94 33.21 -18.95
C GLU A 1153 -35.76 34.72 -18.73
N ILE A 1154 -34.66 35.12 -18.08
CA ILE A 1154 -34.30 36.53 -17.91
C ILE A 1154 -32.87 36.80 -18.36
N GLU A 1155 -32.73 37.81 -19.21
CA GLU A 1155 -31.44 38.21 -19.77
C GLU A 1155 -30.98 39.56 -19.20
N ILE A 1156 -29.70 39.67 -18.81
CA ILE A 1156 -29.06 40.90 -18.36
C ILE A 1156 -27.93 41.26 -19.34
N LYS A 1157 -28.09 42.39 -20.04
CA LYS A 1157 -27.07 42.93 -20.96
C LYS A 1157 -26.25 44.00 -20.26
N ILE A 1158 -24.95 43.80 -20.11
CA ILE A 1158 -23.99 44.78 -19.58
C ILE A 1158 -23.15 45.30 -20.76
N LYS A 1159 -23.09 46.63 -20.96
CA LYS A 1159 -22.30 47.26 -22.02
C LYS A 1159 -21.29 48.27 -21.47
N TYR A 1160 -20.07 48.25 -22.00
CA TYR A 1160 -18.95 49.13 -21.61
C TYR A 1160 -18.71 50.31 -22.55
#